data_AF-A0A816UQF1-F1
#
_entry.id   AF-A0A816UQF1-F1
#
_cell.length_a   1.000
_cell.length_b   1.000
_cell.length_c   1.000
_cell.angle_alpha   90.00
_cell.angle_beta   90.00
_cell.angle_gamma   90.00
#
_symmetry.space_group_name_H-M   'P 1'
#
loop_
_entity.id
_entity.type
_entity.pdbx_description
1 polymer ?
#
loop_
_entity_poly.entity_id
_entity_poly.type
_entity_poly.pdbx_seq_one_letter_code
_entity_poly.pdbx_strand_id
1 'polypeptide(L)'
;MTSILHSVSSILPSRVNSAERLGVLSLRNPVEFTRRRHGWSTSGFESSGRRLVVRAAETDTDKVKSQVPEKAPGGGGGSSINQLLGIKGAAQETNKWKIRLQLTKPVTWPPLVWGVVCGAAASGNFHWTPEDVAKSILCMLMSGPCLTGYTQTINDWYDRDIDAINEPYRPIPSGAISEQEVITQVWVLLLGGLGIAGTLDVWAGHTTPTLFYLALGGSLLSYIYSAPPLKLKQNGWVGNFALGASYISLPWWAGQALFGTLTPDVVVLTLLYSIAGLGIAIVNDFKSVEGDRAMGLQSLPVAFGTEAAKWICVGAIDVTQLSVAGYLLASGKPYYALALLALIIPQIVFQFKYFLKDPVKYDVKYQASAQPFLVLGIFVTALASKPLKMSSDDERDEKELDLTSPEVVTKYKSAAEIVNKALQVVLAECKPKAKIVDICEKGDAFINEQAGSMYKNVKKKIDRGVAFPTCVSVNNTVGHFSPLASDETVLEEGDMVKIDMGCHIDGFIALVAHTHVIQEGPVTGRKADVIAAANTAAEVALRLVRPGKKNHAVTEAIQKVAEAYDCKIVEGVISHQMKQNVIDASKSFLSVSTPETRVDDAEFEENEVYAIDIVASTGDGKPKLLDEKQTTVYKKDAAVNYQLKMKASRFIISEIKEKFPHMPFTARSLEEKRARLGLVECVNHGHLQPYPVLYEKPGDFVAQIKFTVLLMPNGSDRITSHTLQEIQPTKTIDDPEIKGWLALGIKKKKGGGKKKKAAKKAGEASTEAEPVEASSTAQE
;
A
#
# COMPACT_ATOMS: atom_id res chain seq x y z
N MET A 1 24.00 -35.26 -1.93
CA MET A 1 23.10 -34.27 -1.30
C MET A 1 23.65 -33.90 0.09
N THR A 2 24.90 -33.43 0.11
CA THR A 2 25.68 -33.17 1.33
C THR A 2 26.76 -32.11 1.04
N SER A 3 26.39 -30.98 0.43
CA SER A 3 27.33 -29.88 0.16
C SER A 3 26.68 -28.51 -0.14
N ILE A 4 25.45 -28.24 0.33
CA ILE A 4 24.77 -26.93 0.12
C ILE A 4 24.11 -26.42 1.41
N LEU A 5 24.78 -26.61 2.56
CA LEU A 5 24.32 -26.09 3.86
C LEU A 5 25.45 -25.36 4.64
N HIS A 6 26.49 -24.89 3.95
CA HIS A 6 27.68 -24.31 4.59
C HIS A 6 27.99 -22.85 4.21
N SER A 7 27.00 -22.07 3.78
CA SER A 7 27.24 -20.65 3.43
C SER A 7 26.07 -19.73 3.75
N VAL A 8 25.60 -19.70 5.00
CA VAL A 8 24.94 -18.52 5.60
C VAL A 8 25.20 -18.51 7.11
N SER A 9 26.42 -18.18 7.52
CA SER A 9 26.72 -17.81 8.91
C SER A 9 27.99 -16.97 8.96
N SER A 10 27.87 -15.71 8.56
CA SER A 10 28.81 -14.65 8.93
C SER A 10 28.19 -13.30 8.56
N ILE A 11 27.70 -12.57 9.57
CA ILE A 11 27.87 -11.12 9.76
C ILE A 11 27.19 -10.76 11.11
N LEU A 12 28.03 -10.24 12.00
CA LEU A 12 27.79 -9.55 13.29
C LEU A 12 27.73 -10.37 14.61
N PRO A 13 28.30 -9.80 15.70
CA PRO A 13 29.19 -10.52 16.59
C PRO A 13 28.75 -10.54 18.07
N SER A 14 29.21 -11.60 18.74
CA SER A 14 29.58 -11.77 20.15
C SER A 14 29.37 -10.62 21.16
N ARG A 15 28.66 -10.96 22.25
CA ARG A 15 29.02 -10.80 23.69
C ARG A 15 27.79 -11.33 24.45
N VAL A 16 27.81 -12.37 25.29
CA VAL A 16 28.61 -12.58 26.51
C VAL A 16 28.63 -14.09 26.86
N ASN A 17 29.82 -14.58 27.24
CA ASN A 17 30.12 -15.89 27.85
C ASN A 17 29.33 -16.11 29.15
N SER A 18 28.99 -17.34 29.56
CA SER A 18 29.90 -18.23 30.32
C SER A 18 29.18 -19.60 30.45
N ALA A 19 29.77 -20.69 29.95
CA ALA A 19 30.52 -21.70 30.73
C ALA A 19 29.60 -22.55 31.64
N GLU A 20 29.61 -23.89 31.66
CA GLU A 20 30.53 -24.90 31.15
C GLU A 20 29.89 -26.29 31.36
N ARG A 21 30.20 -27.24 30.46
CA ARG A 21 30.46 -28.70 30.69
C ARG A 21 29.36 -29.62 31.25
N LEU A 22 29.29 -30.92 30.95
CA LEU A 22 29.73 -31.85 29.89
C LEU A 22 29.40 -33.26 30.44
N GLY A 23 29.06 -34.23 29.58
CA GLY A 23 29.04 -35.68 29.90
C GLY A 23 27.69 -36.33 29.58
N VAL A 24 27.43 -36.95 28.42
CA VAL A 24 28.02 -38.10 27.71
C VAL A 24 27.68 -39.48 28.34
N LEU A 25 27.25 -40.42 27.46
CA LEU A 25 26.93 -41.86 27.62
C LEU A 25 25.57 -42.18 28.26
N SER A 26 24.83 -43.25 27.91
CA SER A 26 24.85 -44.27 26.86
C SER A 26 23.63 -45.19 27.13
N LEU A 27 23.15 -45.85 26.09
CA LEU A 27 22.09 -46.87 26.04
C LEU A 27 22.14 -47.95 27.14
N ARG A 28 20.97 -48.31 27.71
CA ARG A 28 20.36 -49.67 27.77
C ARG A 28 19.14 -49.73 28.74
N ASN A 29 18.11 -50.48 28.32
CA ASN A 29 16.80 -50.74 28.96
C ASN A 29 16.87 -51.41 30.37
N PRO A 30 15.75 -51.87 30.98
CA PRO A 30 14.66 -51.11 31.61
C PRO A 30 14.39 -51.63 33.04
N VAL A 31 13.93 -50.81 34.00
CA VAL A 31 13.47 -51.34 35.30
C VAL A 31 12.27 -50.56 35.82
N GLU A 32 11.16 -51.27 36.01
CA GLU A 32 9.97 -50.85 36.76
C GLU A 32 10.34 -50.43 38.19
N PHE A 33 9.72 -49.37 38.71
CA PHE A 33 9.69 -49.18 40.15
C PHE A 33 8.30 -48.80 40.66
N THR A 34 7.81 -49.68 41.52
CA THR A 34 6.65 -49.58 42.39
C THR A 34 6.72 -48.41 43.37
N ARG A 35 5.53 -47.81 43.52
CA ARG A 35 5.03 -46.86 44.51
C ARG A 35 5.51 -47.10 45.97
N ARG A 36 5.94 -46.04 46.68
CA ARG A 36 5.50 -45.74 48.06
C ARG A 36 5.68 -44.26 48.45
N ARG A 37 4.64 -43.77 49.12
CA ARG A 37 4.39 -42.42 49.67
C ARG A 37 5.35 -42.05 50.80
N HIS A 38 5.48 -40.75 51.07
CA HIS A 38 5.34 -39.97 52.33
C HIS A 38 5.59 -38.50 51.89
N GLY A 39 4.85 -37.43 52.17
CA GLY A 39 3.74 -37.15 53.07
C GLY A 39 3.99 -35.72 53.56
N TRP A 40 3.16 -34.73 53.17
CA TRP A 40 2.85 -33.55 53.98
C TRP A 40 1.62 -32.80 53.46
N SER A 41 0.89 -32.28 54.43
CA SER A 41 -0.49 -31.82 54.41
C SER A 41 -0.55 -30.31 54.27
N THR A 42 -1.40 -29.80 53.38
CA THR A 42 -2.23 -28.62 53.64
C THR A 42 -3.52 -28.70 52.84
N SER A 43 -4.62 -28.50 53.55
CA SER A 43 -6.02 -28.53 53.13
C SER A 43 -6.42 -27.38 52.20
N GLY A 44 -7.26 -27.70 51.21
CA GLY A 44 -8.38 -26.84 50.79
C GLY A 44 -8.22 -26.05 49.49
N PHE A 45 -8.53 -26.68 48.35
CA PHE A 45 -9.48 -26.19 47.33
C PHE A 45 -9.64 -27.28 46.25
N GLU A 46 -10.82 -27.89 46.16
CA GLU A 46 -11.16 -28.83 45.08
C GLU A 46 -11.37 -28.07 43.76
N SER A 47 -10.59 -28.43 42.73
CA SER A 47 -11.03 -28.28 41.35
C SER A 47 -10.88 -29.61 40.62
N SER A 48 -11.99 -30.07 40.05
CA SER A 48 -12.08 -31.29 39.26
C SER A 48 -11.31 -31.12 37.93
N GLY A 49 -10.00 -31.35 37.96
CA GLY A 49 -9.18 -31.50 36.76
C GLY A 49 -9.08 -32.98 36.35
N ARG A 50 -9.97 -33.44 35.46
CA ARG A 50 -9.76 -34.72 34.76
C ARG A 50 -8.56 -34.57 33.83
N ARG A 51 -7.42 -35.11 34.25
CA ARG A 51 -6.22 -35.27 33.41
C ARG A 51 -6.53 -36.35 32.37
N LEU A 52 -6.72 -35.96 31.11
CA LEU A 52 -6.87 -36.88 29.98
C LEU A 52 -5.55 -37.67 29.83
N VAL A 53 -5.58 -38.96 30.12
CA VAL A 53 -4.49 -39.89 29.81
C VAL A 53 -4.81 -40.51 28.46
N VAL A 54 -4.01 -40.19 27.44
CA VAL A 54 -4.05 -40.83 26.12
C VAL A 54 -3.47 -42.23 26.27
N ARG A 55 -4.29 -43.27 26.08
CA ARG A 55 -3.84 -44.63 25.78
C ARG A 55 -4.20 -44.90 24.32
N ALA A 56 -3.19 -45.15 23.49
CA ALA A 56 -3.40 -45.78 22.20
C ALA A 56 -3.88 -47.22 22.47
N ALA A 57 -5.10 -47.54 22.05
CA ALA A 57 -5.54 -48.91 21.94
C ALA A 57 -5.04 -49.46 20.61
N GLU A 58 -4.25 -50.54 20.64
CA GLU A 58 -4.02 -51.38 19.47
C GLU A 58 -5.36 -52.05 19.13
N THR A 59 -5.92 -51.74 17.97
CA THR A 59 -7.09 -52.43 17.43
C THR A 59 -6.64 -53.55 16.50
N ASP A 60 -6.97 -54.77 16.92
CA ASP A 60 -6.89 -56.04 16.22
C ASP A 60 -7.77 -55.98 14.95
N THR A 61 -7.16 -56.00 13.76
CA THR A 61 -7.80 -55.68 12.47
C THR A 61 -8.61 -56.82 11.82
N ASP A 62 -8.75 -57.99 12.44
CA ASP A 62 -9.19 -59.19 11.70
C ASP A 62 -10.68 -59.58 11.77
N LYS A 63 -11.60 -58.77 12.31
CA LYS A 63 -13.02 -59.17 12.38
C LYS A 63 -14.06 -58.07 12.16
N VAL A 64 -14.12 -57.47 10.97
CA VAL A 64 -15.38 -56.91 10.43
C VAL A 64 -15.43 -57.11 8.90
N LYS A 65 -16.16 -58.13 8.42
CA LYS A 65 -16.55 -58.20 7.01
C LYS A 65 -17.68 -57.19 6.77
N SER A 66 -17.44 -56.17 5.95
CA SER A 66 -18.45 -55.19 5.56
C SER A 66 -19.47 -55.82 4.59
N GLN A 67 -20.77 -55.70 4.88
CA GLN A 67 -21.86 -56.04 3.95
C GLN A 67 -22.11 -54.87 2.98
N VAL A 68 -21.07 -54.39 2.29
CA VAL A 68 -21.19 -53.27 1.34
C VAL A 68 -21.34 -53.85 -0.08
N PRO A 69 -22.33 -53.42 -0.88
CA PRO A 69 -22.52 -53.93 -2.22
C PRO A 69 -21.32 -53.63 -3.14
N GLU A 70 -20.89 -54.63 -3.91
CA GLU A 70 -19.77 -54.55 -4.89
C GLU A 70 -20.03 -53.57 -6.06
N LYS A 71 -21.25 -53.05 -6.19
CA LYS A 71 -21.65 -52.09 -7.22
C LYS A 71 -22.16 -50.81 -6.56
N ALA A 72 -21.80 -49.66 -7.14
CA ALA A 72 -22.38 -48.36 -6.78
C ALA A 72 -23.93 -48.46 -6.78
N PRO A 73 -24.64 -47.75 -5.87
CA PRO A 73 -26.09 -47.85 -5.76
C PRO A 73 -26.75 -47.62 -7.12
N GLY A 74 -27.33 -48.68 -7.68
CA GLY A 74 -27.95 -48.67 -8.99
C GLY A 74 -29.36 -48.10 -8.93
N GLY A 75 -29.63 -47.10 -9.78
CA GLY A 75 -30.98 -46.73 -10.20
C GLY A 75 -31.63 -45.59 -9.42
N GLY A 76 -31.52 -44.36 -9.97
CA GLY A 76 -32.31 -43.22 -9.52
C GLY A 76 -31.78 -41.88 -9.99
N GLY A 77 -31.85 -41.58 -11.29
CA GLY A 77 -31.80 -40.20 -11.82
C GLY A 77 -30.60 -39.31 -11.44
N GLY A 78 -29.49 -39.87 -10.96
CA GLY A 78 -28.27 -39.11 -10.68
C GLY A 78 -27.64 -38.63 -11.99
N SER A 79 -27.79 -37.35 -12.30
CA SER A 79 -27.19 -36.71 -13.48
C SER A 79 -25.69 -37.04 -13.60
N SER A 80 -25.20 -37.28 -14.82
CA SER A 80 -23.77 -37.43 -15.15
C SER A 80 -22.89 -36.29 -14.58
N ILE A 81 -23.51 -35.15 -14.30
CA ILE A 81 -22.90 -33.99 -13.65
C ILE A 81 -22.52 -34.29 -12.20
N ASN A 82 -23.35 -34.99 -11.42
CA ASN A 82 -23.06 -35.30 -10.01
C ASN A 82 -21.83 -36.20 -9.86
N GLN A 83 -21.60 -37.05 -10.86
CA GLN A 83 -20.45 -37.93 -10.97
C GLN A 83 -19.16 -37.15 -11.26
N LEU A 84 -19.21 -36.22 -12.23
CA LEU A 84 -18.11 -35.30 -12.56
C LEU A 84 -17.73 -34.40 -11.37
N LEU A 85 -18.70 -34.03 -10.54
CA LEU A 85 -18.50 -33.19 -9.36
C LEU A 85 -17.87 -33.92 -8.16
N GLY A 86 -17.73 -35.25 -8.21
CA GLY A 86 -17.14 -36.05 -7.14
C GLY A 86 -18.06 -36.30 -5.93
N ILE A 87 -19.38 -36.31 -6.14
CA ILE A 87 -20.39 -36.53 -5.10
C ILE A 87 -20.52 -38.04 -4.79
N LYS A 88 -20.71 -38.39 -3.50
CA LYS A 88 -20.86 -39.78 -3.05
C LYS A 88 -22.05 -40.49 -3.72
N GLY A 89 -21.86 -41.77 -4.08
CA GLY A 89 -22.91 -42.64 -4.64
C GLY A 89 -23.20 -42.46 -6.13
N ALA A 90 -22.34 -41.75 -6.87
CA ALA A 90 -22.47 -41.63 -8.33
C ALA A 90 -22.14 -42.95 -9.06
N ALA A 91 -22.67 -43.11 -10.27
CA ALA A 91 -22.37 -44.26 -11.13
C ALA A 91 -20.86 -44.40 -11.43
N GLN A 92 -20.44 -45.56 -11.93
CA GLN A 92 -19.05 -45.79 -12.32
C GLN A 92 -18.77 -45.14 -13.69
N GLU A 93 -17.65 -44.42 -13.83
CA GLU A 93 -17.26 -43.74 -15.09
C GLU A 93 -16.15 -44.53 -15.78
N THR A 94 -16.15 -44.59 -17.11
CA THR A 94 -15.16 -45.33 -17.89
C THR A 94 -14.20 -44.42 -18.65
N ASN A 95 -14.57 -43.15 -18.86
CA ASN A 95 -13.70 -42.19 -19.52
C ASN A 95 -12.58 -41.70 -18.58
N LYS A 96 -11.32 -41.99 -18.92
CA LYS A 96 -10.14 -41.61 -18.13
C LYS A 96 -10.06 -40.12 -17.80
N TRP A 97 -10.41 -39.22 -18.73
CA TRP A 97 -10.38 -37.77 -18.46
C TRP A 97 -11.40 -37.34 -17.42
N LYS A 98 -12.60 -37.93 -17.47
CA LYS A 98 -13.63 -37.66 -16.47
C LYS A 98 -13.27 -38.23 -15.11
N ILE A 99 -12.62 -39.39 -15.05
CA ILE A 99 -12.09 -39.96 -13.81
C ILE A 99 -11.03 -39.03 -13.19
N ARG A 100 -10.09 -38.51 -14.00
CA ARG A 100 -9.10 -37.53 -13.54
C ARG A 100 -9.76 -36.28 -12.97
N LEU A 101 -10.76 -35.73 -13.66
CA LEU A 101 -11.53 -34.59 -13.18
C LEU A 101 -12.30 -34.92 -11.89
N GLN A 102 -12.93 -36.10 -11.81
CA GLN A 102 -13.63 -36.56 -10.62
C GLN A 102 -12.73 -36.60 -9.38
N LEU A 103 -11.46 -37.05 -9.52
CA LEU A 103 -10.48 -37.07 -8.43
C LEU A 103 -10.13 -35.67 -7.88
N THR A 104 -10.29 -34.62 -8.69
CA THR A 104 -10.06 -33.23 -8.23
C THR A 104 -11.24 -32.64 -7.45
N LYS A 105 -12.38 -33.36 -7.40
CA LYS A 105 -13.65 -32.98 -6.75
C LYS A 105 -14.05 -31.52 -7.00
N PRO A 106 -14.52 -31.18 -8.22
CA PRO A 106 -14.85 -29.80 -8.59
C PRO A 106 -15.86 -29.10 -7.69
N VAL A 107 -16.71 -29.85 -6.97
CA VAL A 107 -17.61 -29.32 -5.94
C VAL A 107 -16.88 -28.53 -4.84
N THR A 108 -15.59 -28.78 -4.65
CA THR A 108 -14.76 -28.14 -3.62
C THR A 108 -14.09 -26.86 -4.09
N TRP A 109 -14.13 -26.51 -5.38
CA TRP A 109 -13.44 -25.33 -5.93
C TRP A 109 -14.11 -23.99 -5.62
N PRO A 110 -15.46 -23.85 -5.66
CA PRO A 110 -16.11 -22.55 -5.49
C PRO A 110 -15.73 -21.79 -4.21
N PRO A 111 -15.56 -22.44 -3.04
CA PRO A 111 -15.09 -21.75 -1.84
C PRO A 111 -13.70 -21.10 -2.00
N LEU A 112 -12.74 -21.77 -2.68
CA LEU A 112 -11.40 -21.22 -2.90
C LEU A 112 -11.44 -20.07 -3.89
N VAL A 113 -12.24 -20.21 -4.95
CA VAL A 113 -12.49 -19.14 -5.92
C VAL A 113 -13.06 -17.90 -5.21
N TRP A 114 -14.02 -18.11 -4.31
CA TRP A 114 -14.58 -17.03 -3.50
C TRP A 114 -13.54 -16.41 -2.54
N GLY A 115 -12.66 -17.22 -1.97
CA GLY A 115 -11.53 -16.73 -1.17
C GLY A 115 -10.62 -15.80 -1.96
N VAL A 116 -10.28 -16.15 -3.21
CA VAL A 116 -9.49 -15.27 -4.10
C VAL A 116 -10.23 -13.96 -4.37
N VAL A 117 -11.54 -14.00 -4.59
CA VAL A 117 -12.37 -12.79 -4.78
C VAL A 117 -12.37 -11.92 -3.53
N CYS A 118 -12.48 -12.51 -2.33
CA CYS A 118 -12.36 -11.78 -1.07
C CYS A 118 -10.99 -11.14 -0.91
N GLY A 119 -9.91 -11.85 -1.26
CA GLY A 119 -8.55 -11.31 -1.28
C GLY A 119 -8.39 -10.13 -2.24
N ALA A 120 -8.87 -10.27 -3.47
CA ALA A 120 -8.83 -9.19 -4.46
C ALA A 120 -9.63 -7.97 -3.97
N ALA A 121 -10.81 -8.17 -3.38
CA ALA A 121 -11.62 -7.10 -2.82
C ALA A 121 -10.94 -6.41 -1.62
N ALA A 122 -10.35 -7.19 -0.73
CA ALA A 122 -9.61 -6.68 0.44
C ALA A 122 -8.31 -5.97 0.06
N SER A 123 -7.74 -6.24 -1.12
CA SER A 123 -6.54 -5.54 -1.60
C SER A 123 -6.79 -4.06 -1.83
N GLY A 124 -8.02 -3.69 -2.22
CA GLY A 124 -8.38 -2.34 -2.60
C GLY A 124 -7.85 -1.86 -3.96
N ASN A 125 -7.08 -2.69 -4.66
CA ASN A 125 -6.34 -2.36 -5.88
C ASN A 125 -6.78 -3.17 -7.11
N PHE A 126 -7.82 -4.00 -6.98
CA PHE A 126 -8.44 -4.65 -8.14
C PHE A 126 -9.26 -3.62 -8.92
N HIS A 127 -9.01 -3.49 -10.22
CA HIS A 127 -9.79 -2.65 -11.13
C HIS A 127 -10.53 -3.53 -12.14
N TRP A 128 -11.66 -3.06 -12.65
CA TRP A 128 -12.43 -3.77 -13.68
C TRP A 128 -11.79 -3.66 -15.07
N THR A 129 -10.51 -3.99 -15.18
CA THR A 129 -9.74 -4.03 -16.42
C THR A 129 -9.63 -5.48 -16.93
N PRO A 130 -9.50 -5.69 -18.26
CA PRO A 130 -9.28 -7.04 -18.80
C PRO A 130 -8.06 -7.74 -18.20
N GLU A 131 -7.03 -6.98 -17.83
CA GLU A 131 -5.80 -7.49 -17.23
C GLU A 131 -6.03 -8.03 -15.80
N ASP A 132 -6.66 -7.24 -14.92
CA ASP A 132 -6.91 -7.65 -13.53
C ASP A 132 -7.92 -8.82 -13.47
N VAL A 133 -8.89 -8.84 -14.38
CA VAL A 133 -9.80 -9.97 -14.55
C VAL A 133 -9.03 -11.21 -14.97
N ALA A 134 -8.09 -11.11 -15.92
CA ALA A 134 -7.27 -12.24 -16.35
C ALA A 134 -6.35 -12.77 -15.23
N LYS A 135 -5.68 -11.87 -14.48
CA LYS A 135 -4.90 -12.22 -13.28
C LYS A 135 -5.75 -12.96 -12.26
N SER A 136 -6.96 -12.47 -11.99
CA SER A 136 -7.90 -13.08 -11.05
C SER A 136 -8.33 -14.48 -11.50
N ILE A 137 -8.71 -14.65 -12.78
CA ILE A 137 -9.08 -15.95 -13.34
C ILE A 137 -7.93 -16.93 -13.22
N LEU A 138 -6.72 -16.51 -13.54
CA LEU A 138 -5.54 -17.36 -13.44
C LEU A 138 -5.24 -17.75 -11.98
N CYS A 139 -5.43 -16.84 -11.02
CA CYS A 139 -5.33 -17.13 -9.59
C CYS A 139 -6.42 -18.09 -9.09
N MET A 140 -7.64 -17.98 -9.62
CA MET A 140 -8.73 -18.93 -9.36
C MET A 140 -8.43 -20.33 -9.93
N LEU A 141 -7.80 -20.43 -11.11
CA LEU A 141 -7.34 -21.70 -11.69
C LEU A 141 -6.24 -22.36 -10.85
N MET A 142 -5.33 -21.54 -10.32
CA MET A 142 -4.30 -21.99 -9.38
C MET A 142 -4.91 -22.54 -8.09
N SER A 143 -5.77 -21.78 -7.41
CA SER A 143 -6.31 -22.14 -6.10
C SER A 143 -7.30 -23.29 -6.15
N GLY A 144 -8.24 -23.27 -7.09
CA GLY A 144 -9.26 -24.32 -7.26
C GLY A 144 -8.72 -25.54 -8.01
N PRO A 145 -8.87 -25.62 -9.34
CA PRO A 145 -8.54 -26.81 -10.12
C PRO A 145 -7.16 -27.42 -9.87
N CYS A 146 -6.11 -26.59 -9.75
CA CYS A 146 -4.75 -27.09 -9.58
C CYS A 146 -4.49 -27.51 -8.12
N LEU A 147 -4.37 -26.57 -7.19
CA LEU A 147 -3.92 -26.86 -5.82
C LEU A 147 -4.98 -27.56 -4.96
N THR A 148 -6.27 -27.24 -5.13
CA THR A 148 -7.34 -28.01 -4.48
C THR A 148 -7.48 -29.37 -5.14
N GLY A 149 -7.38 -29.46 -6.46
CA GLY A 149 -7.37 -30.75 -7.16
C GLY A 149 -6.24 -31.67 -6.69
N TYR A 150 -5.03 -31.11 -6.51
CA TYR A 150 -3.89 -31.79 -5.89
C TYR A 150 -4.24 -32.30 -4.49
N THR A 151 -4.82 -31.43 -3.65
CA THR A 151 -5.22 -31.75 -2.28
C THR A 151 -6.22 -32.91 -2.22
N GLN A 152 -7.24 -32.89 -3.07
CA GLN A 152 -8.27 -33.92 -3.11
C GLN A 152 -7.72 -35.25 -3.63
N THR A 153 -6.87 -35.20 -4.67
CA THR A 153 -6.23 -36.40 -5.25
C THR A 153 -5.29 -37.05 -4.24
N ILE A 154 -4.49 -36.26 -3.51
CA ILE A 154 -3.62 -36.77 -2.44
C ILE A 154 -4.43 -37.36 -1.30
N ASN A 155 -5.54 -36.72 -0.90
CA ASN A 155 -6.37 -37.25 0.17
C ASN A 155 -6.90 -38.65 -0.20
N ASP A 156 -7.46 -38.80 -1.40
CA ASP A 156 -7.99 -40.09 -1.86
C ASP A 156 -6.88 -41.14 -2.05
N TRP A 157 -5.66 -40.71 -2.44
CA TRP A 157 -4.50 -41.61 -2.52
C TRP A 157 -4.10 -42.20 -1.16
N TYR A 158 -4.02 -41.38 -0.12
CA TYR A 158 -3.65 -41.84 1.24
C TYR A 158 -4.80 -42.52 1.99
N ASP A 159 -6.04 -42.34 1.52
CA ASP A 159 -7.22 -43.01 2.05
C ASP A 159 -7.63 -44.23 1.22
N ARG A 160 -6.88 -44.63 0.19
CA ARG A 160 -7.26 -45.73 -0.72
C ARG A 160 -7.58 -47.05 -0.02
N ASP A 161 -6.85 -47.40 1.03
CA ASP A 161 -7.06 -48.66 1.78
C ASP A 161 -8.34 -48.58 2.61
N ILE A 162 -8.66 -47.39 3.11
CA ILE A 162 -9.89 -47.08 3.85
C ILE A 162 -11.09 -47.08 2.89
N ASP A 163 -10.93 -46.40 1.76
CA ASP A 163 -11.95 -46.28 0.73
C ASP A 163 -12.24 -47.64 0.08
N ALA A 164 -11.27 -48.55 -0.01
CA ALA A 164 -11.50 -49.92 -0.46
C ALA A 164 -12.50 -50.69 0.43
N ILE A 165 -12.56 -50.37 1.72
CA ILE A 165 -13.48 -50.99 2.68
C ILE A 165 -14.86 -50.34 2.61
N ASN A 166 -14.90 -49.00 2.53
CA ASN A 166 -16.12 -48.21 2.68
C ASN A 166 -16.85 -47.93 1.36
N GLU A 167 -16.11 -47.67 0.28
CA GLU A 167 -16.61 -47.27 -1.03
C GLU A 167 -15.76 -47.93 -2.15
N PRO A 168 -15.80 -49.27 -2.29
CA PRO A 168 -14.89 -50.03 -3.17
C PRO A 168 -14.96 -49.64 -4.66
N TYR A 169 -16.07 -49.01 -5.07
CA TYR A 169 -16.31 -48.52 -6.42
C TYR A 169 -15.58 -47.20 -6.75
N ARG A 170 -14.90 -46.57 -5.79
CA ARG A 170 -14.14 -45.32 -6.05
C ARG A 170 -13.04 -45.54 -7.08
N PRO A 171 -12.61 -44.48 -7.81
CA PRO A 171 -11.65 -44.64 -8.90
C PRO A 171 -10.35 -45.36 -8.54
N ILE A 172 -9.75 -45.05 -7.38
CA ILE A 172 -8.47 -45.64 -6.95
C ILE A 172 -8.68 -47.09 -6.46
N PRO A 173 -9.58 -47.38 -5.49
CA PRO A 173 -9.76 -48.75 -4.99
C PRO A 173 -10.32 -49.73 -6.03
N SER A 174 -11.18 -49.26 -6.94
CA SER A 174 -11.75 -50.12 -8.00
C SER A 174 -10.76 -50.46 -9.11
N GLY A 175 -9.58 -49.83 -9.13
CA GLY A 175 -8.60 -49.97 -10.21
C GLY A 175 -9.00 -49.27 -11.52
N ALA A 176 -10.02 -48.41 -11.50
CA ALA A 176 -10.45 -47.65 -12.69
C ALA A 176 -9.37 -46.66 -13.18
N ILE A 177 -8.43 -46.29 -12.31
CA ILE A 177 -7.20 -45.54 -12.63
C ILE A 177 -6.00 -46.23 -11.98
N SER A 178 -4.89 -46.34 -12.70
CA SER A 178 -3.68 -46.97 -12.16
C SER A 178 -2.96 -46.05 -11.17
N GLU A 179 -2.18 -46.64 -10.26
CA GLU A 179 -1.39 -45.88 -9.26
C GLU A 179 -0.44 -44.87 -9.91
N GLN A 180 0.24 -45.26 -10.99
CA GLN A 180 1.12 -44.35 -11.73
C GLN A 180 0.36 -43.18 -12.35
N GLU A 181 -0.86 -43.39 -12.84
CA GLU A 181 -1.70 -42.32 -13.38
C GLU A 181 -2.14 -41.33 -12.31
N VAL A 182 -2.40 -41.80 -11.07
CA VAL A 182 -2.71 -40.95 -9.92
C VAL A 182 -1.49 -40.14 -9.49
N ILE A 183 -0.32 -40.78 -9.34
CA ILE A 183 0.94 -40.10 -9.00
C ILE A 183 1.29 -39.04 -10.04
N THR A 184 1.12 -39.35 -11.33
CA THR A 184 1.33 -38.39 -12.42
C THR A 184 0.39 -37.20 -12.28
N GLN A 185 -0.89 -37.43 -11.96
CA GLN A 185 -1.85 -36.36 -11.73
C GLN A 185 -1.48 -35.47 -10.54
N VAL A 186 -1.02 -36.06 -9.44
CA VAL A 186 -0.54 -35.32 -8.27
C VAL A 186 0.58 -34.36 -8.66
N TRP A 187 1.59 -34.83 -9.41
CA TRP A 187 2.69 -33.99 -9.87
C TRP A 187 2.26 -32.92 -10.87
N VAL A 188 1.41 -33.26 -11.84
CA VAL A 188 0.90 -32.29 -12.83
C VAL A 188 0.12 -31.17 -12.15
N LEU A 189 -0.76 -31.50 -11.19
CA LEU A 189 -1.54 -30.50 -10.47
C LEU A 189 -0.68 -29.64 -9.54
N LEU A 190 0.29 -30.24 -8.84
CA LEU A 190 1.22 -29.53 -7.97
C LEU A 190 2.12 -28.57 -8.77
N LEU A 191 2.84 -29.09 -9.76
CA LEU A 191 3.76 -28.28 -10.57
C LEU A 191 3.01 -27.26 -11.42
N GLY A 192 1.83 -27.61 -11.92
CA GLY A 192 0.94 -26.67 -12.61
C GLY A 192 0.51 -25.52 -11.69
N GLY A 193 0.06 -25.82 -10.47
CA GLY A 193 -0.31 -24.80 -9.48
C GLY A 193 0.87 -23.89 -9.09
N LEU A 194 2.05 -24.47 -8.80
CA LEU A 194 3.26 -23.71 -8.47
C LEU A 194 3.78 -22.89 -9.66
N GLY A 195 3.70 -23.43 -10.87
CA GLY A 195 4.08 -22.71 -12.09
C GLY A 195 3.17 -21.52 -12.37
N ILE A 196 1.86 -21.67 -12.17
CA ILE A 196 0.91 -20.56 -12.26
C ILE A 196 1.22 -19.51 -11.18
N ALA A 197 1.51 -19.94 -9.94
CA ALA A 197 1.87 -19.03 -8.85
C ALA A 197 3.09 -18.16 -9.21
N GLY A 198 4.17 -18.78 -9.71
CA GLY A 198 5.37 -18.06 -10.14
C GLY A 198 5.12 -17.14 -11.35
N THR A 199 4.25 -17.56 -12.28
CA THR A 199 3.84 -16.71 -13.41
C THR A 199 3.08 -15.48 -12.91
N LEU A 200 2.18 -15.66 -11.95
CA LEU A 200 1.43 -14.57 -11.33
C LEU A 200 2.35 -13.62 -10.54
N ASP A 201 3.37 -14.13 -9.84
CA ASP A 201 4.37 -13.28 -9.17
C ASP A 201 5.11 -12.37 -10.16
N VAL A 202 5.52 -12.91 -11.32
CA VAL A 202 6.17 -12.11 -12.38
C VAL A 202 5.18 -11.10 -12.97
N TRP A 203 3.95 -11.51 -13.24
CA TRP A 203 2.92 -10.65 -13.82
C TRP A 203 2.47 -9.53 -12.84
N ALA A 204 2.51 -9.80 -11.54
CA ALA A 204 2.22 -8.81 -10.50
C ALA A 204 3.42 -7.90 -10.18
N GLY A 205 4.61 -8.18 -10.73
CA GLY A 205 5.81 -7.38 -10.48
C GLY A 205 6.41 -7.59 -9.09
N HIS A 206 6.24 -8.75 -8.48
CA HIS A 206 6.74 -9.04 -7.15
C HIS A 206 8.26 -9.15 -7.10
N THR A 207 8.89 -8.40 -6.20
CA THR A 207 10.34 -8.51 -5.92
C THR A 207 10.69 -9.79 -5.17
N THR A 208 9.76 -10.28 -4.33
CA THR A 208 9.83 -11.56 -3.62
C THR A 208 8.65 -12.42 -4.07
N PRO A 209 8.86 -13.68 -4.52
CA PRO A 209 7.81 -14.50 -5.13
C PRO A 209 6.80 -15.01 -4.08
N THR A 210 5.93 -14.11 -3.64
CA THR A 210 5.05 -14.27 -2.49
C THR A 210 3.94 -15.27 -2.78
N LEU A 211 3.35 -15.23 -3.98
CA LEU A 211 2.32 -16.21 -4.36
C LEU A 211 2.90 -17.61 -4.45
N PHE A 212 4.12 -17.76 -4.99
CA PHE A 212 4.81 -19.03 -5.04
C PHE A 212 5.04 -19.60 -3.63
N TYR A 213 5.51 -18.79 -2.67
CA TYR A 213 5.68 -19.24 -1.29
C TYR A 213 4.36 -19.58 -0.60
N LEU A 214 3.28 -18.83 -0.85
CA LEU A 214 1.94 -19.14 -0.34
C LEU A 214 1.42 -20.46 -0.92
N ALA A 215 1.58 -20.67 -2.23
CA ALA A 215 1.18 -21.90 -2.92
C ALA A 215 2.00 -23.12 -2.43
N LEU A 216 3.31 -22.94 -2.23
CA LEU A 216 4.20 -23.98 -1.69
C LEU A 216 3.83 -24.33 -0.24
N GLY A 217 3.62 -23.33 0.62
CA GLY A 217 3.20 -23.52 2.00
C GLY A 217 1.84 -24.21 2.11
N GLY A 218 0.87 -23.80 1.28
CA GLY A 218 -0.44 -24.44 1.19
C GLY A 218 -0.38 -25.89 0.70
N SER A 219 0.48 -26.17 -0.29
CA SER A 219 0.71 -27.52 -0.80
C SER A 219 1.35 -28.44 0.25
N LEU A 220 2.25 -27.89 1.08
CA LEU A 220 2.84 -28.59 2.22
C LEU A 220 1.79 -28.85 3.30
N LEU A 221 0.96 -27.86 3.65
CA LEU A 221 -0.14 -28.02 4.61
C LEU A 221 -1.11 -29.13 4.18
N SER A 222 -1.45 -29.15 2.89
CA SER A 222 -2.28 -30.19 2.27
C SER A 222 -1.64 -31.58 2.36
N TYR A 223 -0.33 -31.68 2.11
CA TYR A 223 0.41 -32.93 2.28
C TYR A 223 0.38 -33.42 3.73
N ILE A 224 0.75 -32.58 4.71
CA ILE A 224 0.79 -32.99 6.13
C ILE A 224 -0.59 -33.25 6.72
N TYR A 225 -1.66 -32.74 6.11
CA TYR A 225 -3.03 -33.04 6.50
C TYR A 225 -3.38 -34.53 6.24
N SER A 226 -2.97 -35.08 5.11
CA SER A 226 -3.34 -36.43 4.66
C SER A 226 -2.25 -37.49 4.85
N ALA A 227 -0.98 -37.10 4.73
CA ALA A 227 0.17 -38.00 4.66
C ALA A 227 0.87 -38.18 6.03
N PRO A 228 1.51 -39.35 6.28
CA PRO A 228 2.42 -39.54 7.40
C PRO A 228 3.66 -38.62 7.32
N PRO A 229 4.30 -38.25 8.45
CA PRO A 229 4.04 -38.74 9.82
C PRO A 229 2.99 -37.93 10.60
N LEU A 230 2.60 -36.73 10.13
CA LEU A 230 1.74 -35.82 10.92
C LEU A 230 0.25 -36.14 10.79
N LYS A 231 -0.24 -36.42 9.57
CA LYS A 231 -1.63 -36.76 9.24
C LYS A 231 -2.67 -35.99 10.09
N LEU A 232 -2.66 -34.65 9.98
CA LEU A 232 -3.40 -33.74 10.90
C LEU A 232 -4.88 -34.09 11.07
N LYS A 233 -5.51 -34.69 10.04
CA LYS A 233 -6.92 -35.13 10.08
C LYS A 233 -7.23 -36.20 11.14
N GLN A 234 -6.22 -36.81 11.77
CA GLN A 234 -6.41 -37.70 12.91
C GLN A 234 -6.93 -36.97 14.17
N ASN A 235 -6.66 -35.67 14.28
CA ASN A 235 -7.11 -34.83 15.39
C ASN A 235 -8.20 -33.87 14.89
N GLY A 236 -9.43 -34.01 15.40
CA GLY A 236 -10.57 -33.20 14.97
C GLY A 236 -10.42 -31.69 15.20
N TRP A 237 -9.58 -31.22 16.12
CA TRP A 237 -9.32 -29.78 16.28
C TRP A 237 -8.33 -29.27 15.24
N VAL A 238 -7.14 -29.88 15.19
CA VAL A 238 -6.04 -29.43 14.33
C VAL A 238 -6.38 -29.66 12.86
N GLY A 239 -6.99 -30.81 12.55
CA GLY A 239 -7.49 -31.14 11.21
C GLY A 239 -8.54 -30.14 10.74
N ASN A 240 -9.58 -29.88 11.54
CA ASN A 240 -10.66 -28.98 11.10
C ASN A 240 -10.21 -27.52 11.01
N PHE A 241 -9.28 -27.07 11.86
CA PHE A 241 -8.68 -25.75 11.71
C PHE A 241 -7.80 -25.65 10.47
N ALA A 242 -6.95 -26.65 10.21
CA ALA A 242 -6.13 -26.70 8.99
C ALA A 242 -7.00 -26.71 7.73
N LEU A 243 -8.12 -27.43 7.76
CA LEU A 243 -9.13 -27.40 6.69
C LEU A 243 -9.73 -26.00 6.55
N GLY A 244 -10.23 -25.40 7.64
CA GLY A 244 -10.77 -24.04 7.63
C GLY A 244 -9.78 -23.00 7.08
N ALA A 245 -8.53 -23.04 7.51
CA ALA A 245 -7.47 -22.14 7.03
C ALA A 245 -7.11 -22.36 5.56
N SER A 246 -7.15 -23.60 5.09
CA SER A 246 -6.90 -23.90 3.68
C SER A 246 -8.00 -23.38 2.76
N TYR A 247 -9.25 -23.37 3.25
CA TYR A 247 -10.41 -22.95 2.48
C TYR A 247 -10.71 -21.45 2.57
N ILE A 248 -10.23 -20.76 3.60
CA ILE A 248 -10.50 -19.34 3.85
C ILE A 248 -9.22 -18.51 3.75
N SER A 249 -8.25 -18.73 4.64
CA SER A 249 -7.04 -17.89 4.73
C SER A 249 -6.16 -17.97 3.49
N LEU A 250 -5.75 -19.16 3.06
CA LEU A 250 -4.80 -19.31 1.95
C LEU A 250 -5.29 -18.69 0.62
N PRO A 251 -6.51 -18.97 0.12
CA PRO A 251 -6.99 -18.36 -1.12
C PRO A 251 -7.19 -16.85 -0.98
N TRP A 252 -7.60 -16.38 0.20
CA TRP A 252 -7.69 -14.95 0.47
C TRP A 252 -6.31 -14.30 0.40
N TRP A 253 -5.29 -14.88 1.06
CA TRP A 253 -3.93 -14.35 1.02
C TRP A 253 -3.39 -14.32 -0.40
N ALA A 254 -3.66 -15.34 -1.21
CA ALA A 254 -3.27 -15.35 -2.62
C ALA A 254 -3.93 -14.21 -3.41
N GLY A 255 -5.24 -13.99 -3.25
CA GLY A 255 -5.95 -12.87 -3.89
C GLY A 255 -5.46 -11.49 -3.41
N GLN A 256 -5.22 -11.35 -2.10
CA GLN A 256 -4.70 -10.12 -1.50
C GLN A 256 -3.30 -9.81 -2.03
N ALA A 257 -2.39 -10.79 -1.99
CA ALA A 257 -1.02 -10.64 -2.43
C ALA A 257 -0.93 -10.36 -3.94
N LEU A 258 -1.87 -10.87 -4.74
CA LEU A 258 -1.86 -10.64 -6.19
C LEU A 258 -2.11 -9.19 -6.59
N PHE A 259 -2.94 -8.47 -5.83
CA PHE A 259 -3.35 -7.10 -6.15
C PHE A 259 -2.80 -6.07 -5.17
N GLY A 260 -2.25 -6.49 -4.03
CA GLY A 260 -1.72 -5.60 -3.01
C GLY A 260 -0.77 -6.31 -2.06
N THR A 261 -0.53 -5.70 -0.91
CA THR A 261 0.36 -6.27 0.11
C THR A 261 -0.44 -7.06 1.15
N LEU A 262 0.14 -8.19 1.57
CA LEU A 262 -0.42 -8.99 2.65
C LEU A 262 -0.10 -8.32 3.99
N THR A 263 -1.10 -7.69 4.62
CA THR A 263 -0.94 -7.00 5.90
C THR A 263 -1.16 -7.94 7.09
N PRO A 264 -0.53 -7.69 8.25
CA PRO A 264 -0.78 -8.46 9.46
C PRO A 264 -2.27 -8.51 9.85
N ASP A 265 -3.00 -7.42 9.65
CA ASP A 265 -4.44 -7.35 9.96
C ASP A 265 -5.26 -8.34 9.13
N VAL A 266 -4.99 -8.43 7.81
CA VAL A 266 -5.68 -9.39 6.93
C VAL A 266 -5.31 -10.83 7.32
N VAL A 267 -4.06 -11.09 7.67
CA VAL A 267 -3.62 -12.42 8.14
C VAL A 267 -4.35 -12.81 9.42
N VAL A 268 -4.38 -11.94 10.43
CA VAL A 268 -5.07 -12.22 11.70
C VAL A 268 -6.57 -12.41 11.49
N LEU A 269 -7.21 -11.54 10.72
CA LEU A 269 -8.65 -11.58 10.49
C LEU A 269 -9.10 -12.85 9.76
N THR A 270 -8.35 -13.26 8.74
CA THR A 270 -8.65 -14.49 8.01
C THR A 270 -8.36 -15.75 8.83
N LEU A 271 -7.33 -15.73 9.69
CA LEU A 271 -7.09 -16.81 10.66
C LEU A 271 -8.21 -16.89 11.70
N LEU A 272 -8.78 -15.77 12.14
CA LEU A 272 -9.98 -15.77 12.96
C LEU A 272 -11.16 -16.41 12.21
N TYR A 273 -11.41 -16.04 10.95
CA TYR A 273 -12.44 -16.70 10.14
C TYR A 273 -12.17 -18.19 9.89
N SER A 274 -10.93 -18.65 9.98
CA SER A 274 -10.60 -20.07 9.91
C SER A 274 -11.18 -20.88 11.08
N ILE A 275 -11.50 -20.23 12.21
CA ILE A 275 -12.27 -20.82 13.32
C ILE A 275 -13.73 -21.05 12.90
N ALA A 276 -14.34 -20.12 12.15
CA ALA A 276 -15.66 -20.36 11.55
C ALA A 276 -15.58 -21.46 10.46
N GLY A 277 -14.48 -21.53 9.72
CA GLY A 277 -14.18 -22.63 8.78
C GLY A 277 -14.11 -24.00 9.46
N LEU A 278 -13.51 -24.07 10.65
CA LEU A 278 -13.56 -25.26 11.51
C LEU A 278 -15.01 -25.63 11.85
N GLY A 279 -15.88 -24.66 12.14
CA GLY A 279 -17.31 -24.90 12.36
C GLY A 279 -17.97 -25.60 11.15
N ILE A 280 -17.70 -25.11 9.93
CA ILE A 280 -18.20 -25.75 8.70
C ILE A 280 -17.67 -27.18 8.55
N ALA A 281 -16.39 -27.42 8.89
CA ALA A 281 -15.80 -28.75 8.85
C ALA A 281 -16.56 -29.73 9.77
N ILE A 282 -16.92 -29.30 10.99
CA ILE A 282 -17.71 -30.11 11.92
C ILE A 282 -19.07 -30.50 11.32
N VAL A 283 -19.72 -29.61 10.55
CA VAL A 283 -20.99 -29.93 9.89
C VAL A 283 -20.85 -31.15 8.97
N ASN A 284 -19.69 -31.30 8.31
CA ASN A 284 -19.41 -32.45 7.47
C ASN A 284 -19.08 -33.70 8.29
N ASP A 285 -18.38 -33.55 9.42
CA ASP A 285 -18.04 -34.68 10.33
C ASP A 285 -19.30 -35.37 10.89
N PHE A 286 -20.42 -34.65 11.03
CA PHE A 286 -21.70 -35.25 11.45
C PHE A 286 -22.19 -36.36 10.50
N LYS A 287 -21.75 -36.36 9.23
CA LYS A 287 -22.10 -37.39 8.24
C LYS A 287 -21.22 -38.64 8.35
N SER A 288 -20.07 -38.54 9.01
CA SER A 288 -19.05 -39.60 9.05
C SER A 288 -18.84 -40.18 10.45
N VAL A 289 -19.57 -39.74 11.48
CA VAL A 289 -19.37 -40.14 12.89
C VAL A 289 -19.18 -41.64 13.10
N GLU A 290 -20.04 -42.46 12.47
CA GLU A 290 -19.99 -43.93 12.60
C GLU A 290 -18.72 -44.51 11.97
N GLY A 291 -18.34 -44.01 10.79
CA GLY A 291 -17.11 -44.41 10.10
C GLY A 291 -15.85 -43.92 10.82
N ASP A 292 -15.82 -42.66 11.25
CA ASP A 292 -14.70 -42.07 11.98
C ASP A 292 -14.41 -42.83 13.27
N ARG A 293 -15.47 -43.22 14.00
CA ARG A 293 -15.36 -44.05 15.20
C ARG A 293 -14.78 -45.43 14.88
N ALA A 294 -15.23 -46.06 13.80
CA ALA A 294 -14.73 -47.38 13.37
C ALA A 294 -13.24 -47.33 12.96
N MET A 295 -12.76 -46.17 12.49
CA MET A 295 -11.39 -45.94 12.04
C MET A 295 -10.46 -45.37 13.12
N GLY A 296 -10.95 -45.19 14.34
CA GLY A 296 -10.17 -44.61 15.45
C GLY A 296 -9.88 -43.10 15.30
N LEU A 297 -10.55 -42.41 14.36
CA LEU A 297 -10.41 -40.97 14.18
C LEU A 297 -11.14 -40.23 15.30
N GLN A 298 -10.51 -39.19 15.84
CA GLN A 298 -11.09 -38.36 16.90
C GLN A 298 -11.71 -37.09 16.30
N SER A 299 -12.68 -37.25 15.39
CA SER A 299 -13.49 -36.12 14.92
C SER A 299 -14.31 -35.54 16.07
N LEU A 300 -14.68 -34.26 16.00
CA LEU A 300 -15.30 -33.59 17.15
C LEU A 300 -16.65 -34.21 17.58
N PRO A 301 -17.52 -34.67 16.66
CA PRO A 301 -18.71 -35.44 17.04
C PRO A 301 -18.40 -36.79 17.70
N VAL A 302 -17.28 -37.44 17.36
CA VAL A 302 -16.83 -38.70 17.99
C VAL A 302 -16.28 -38.43 19.39
N ALA A 303 -15.45 -37.40 19.54
CA ALA A 303 -14.75 -37.08 20.78
C ALA A 303 -15.68 -36.48 21.86
N PHE A 304 -16.63 -35.62 21.47
CA PHE A 304 -17.51 -34.89 22.40
C PHE A 304 -18.98 -35.35 22.37
N GLY A 305 -19.35 -36.20 21.42
CA GLY A 305 -20.73 -36.56 21.16
C GLY A 305 -21.47 -35.52 20.31
N THR A 306 -22.56 -35.94 19.68
CA THR A 306 -23.32 -35.13 18.72
C THR A 306 -23.91 -33.86 19.34
N GLU A 307 -24.40 -33.95 20.58
CA GLU A 307 -25.00 -32.81 21.30
C GLU A 307 -24.00 -31.71 21.66
N ALA A 308 -22.79 -32.06 22.10
CA ALA A 308 -21.78 -31.06 22.37
C ALA A 308 -21.19 -30.49 21.06
N ALA A 309 -20.95 -31.35 20.07
CA ALA A 309 -20.36 -30.95 18.80
C ALA A 309 -21.22 -29.94 18.02
N LYS A 310 -22.55 -30.02 18.10
CA LYS A 310 -23.42 -29.06 17.39
C LYS A 310 -23.31 -27.65 17.99
N TRP A 311 -23.16 -27.55 19.32
CA TRP A 311 -22.93 -26.27 20.00
C TRP A 311 -21.52 -25.75 19.79
N ILE A 312 -20.50 -26.62 19.73
CA ILE A 312 -19.14 -26.23 19.36
C ILE A 312 -19.12 -25.64 17.95
N CYS A 313 -19.80 -26.29 16.99
CA CYS A 313 -19.93 -25.81 15.62
C CYS A 313 -20.59 -24.43 15.54
N VAL A 314 -21.78 -24.27 16.14
CA VAL A 314 -22.52 -22.99 16.14
C VAL A 314 -21.72 -21.90 16.86
N GLY A 315 -21.15 -22.21 18.03
CA GLY A 315 -20.32 -21.29 18.79
C GLY A 315 -19.10 -20.82 18.00
N ALA A 316 -18.39 -21.73 17.31
CA ALA A 316 -17.25 -21.38 16.48
C ALA A 316 -17.62 -20.43 15.33
N ILE A 317 -18.79 -20.61 14.71
CA ILE A 317 -19.27 -19.75 13.62
C ILE A 317 -19.73 -18.38 14.15
N ASP A 318 -20.56 -18.37 15.19
CA ASP A 318 -21.23 -17.17 15.67
C ASP A 318 -20.30 -16.27 16.48
N VAL A 319 -19.52 -16.84 17.40
CA VAL A 319 -18.57 -16.07 18.22
C VAL A 319 -17.53 -15.41 17.33
N THR A 320 -17.05 -16.12 16.30
CA THR A 320 -16.09 -15.55 15.34
C THR A 320 -16.70 -14.35 14.62
N GLN A 321 -17.89 -14.48 14.05
CA GLN A 321 -18.51 -13.37 13.30
C GLN A 321 -18.91 -12.19 14.19
N LEU A 322 -19.39 -12.46 15.42
CA LEU A 322 -19.68 -11.40 16.40
C LEU A 322 -18.39 -10.70 16.84
N SER A 323 -17.29 -11.45 17.02
CA SER A 323 -15.98 -10.87 17.35
C SER A 323 -15.46 -10.00 16.21
N VAL A 324 -15.63 -10.43 14.95
CA VAL A 324 -15.29 -9.64 13.76
C VAL A 324 -16.18 -8.40 13.66
N ALA A 325 -17.48 -8.50 13.91
CA ALA A 325 -18.37 -7.34 13.94
C ALA A 325 -17.95 -6.34 15.03
N GLY A 326 -17.59 -6.83 16.22
CA GLY A 326 -17.05 -6.02 17.32
C GLY A 326 -15.73 -5.34 16.94
N TYR A 327 -14.83 -6.06 16.25
CA TYR A 327 -13.59 -5.51 15.71
C TYR A 327 -13.85 -4.40 14.68
N LEU A 328 -14.81 -4.59 13.77
CA LEU A 328 -15.19 -3.59 12.78
C LEU A 328 -15.80 -2.33 13.43
N LEU A 329 -16.62 -2.49 14.48
CA LEU A 329 -17.14 -1.36 15.27
C LEU A 329 -16.01 -0.61 15.96
N ALA A 330 -15.10 -1.32 16.64
CA ALA A 330 -13.95 -0.73 17.32
C ALA A 330 -12.99 -0.02 16.35
N SER A 331 -12.91 -0.52 15.11
CA SER A 331 -12.09 0.06 14.04
C SER A 331 -12.77 1.21 13.27
N GLY A 332 -13.89 1.73 13.76
CA GLY A 332 -14.58 2.87 13.16
C GLY A 332 -15.32 2.57 11.85
N LYS A 333 -15.70 1.30 11.60
CA LYS A 333 -16.39 0.86 10.37
C LYS A 333 -17.84 0.42 10.66
N PRO A 334 -18.71 1.31 11.18
CA PRO A 334 -20.02 0.94 11.70
C PRO A 334 -20.97 0.37 10.64
N TYR A 335 -20.93 0.87 9.40
CA TYR A 335 -21.81 0.39 8.34
C TYR A 335 -21.51 -1.06 7.93
N TYR A 336 -20.22 -1.42 7.81
CA TYR A 336 -19.83 -2.80 7.54
C TYR A 336 -20.15 -3.72 8.72
N ALA A 337 -19.96 -3.26 9.95
CA ALA A 337 -20.35 -4.03 11.13
C ALA A 337 -21.86 -4.26 11.20
N LEU A 338 -22.68 -3.24 10.92
CA LEU A 338 -24.14 -3.36 10.88
C LEU A 338 -24.60 -4.30 9.77
N ALA A 339 -23.98 -4.22 8.58
CA ALA A 339 -24.26 -5.15 7.48
C ALA A 339 -23.91 -6.59 7.87
N LEU A 340 -22.76 -6.81 8.51
CA LEU A 340 -22.36 -8.12 9.01
C LEU A 340 -23.34 -8.64 10.07
N LEU A 341 -23.72 -7.82 11.05
CA LEU A 341 -24.73 -8.17 12.06
C LEU A 341 -26.08 -8.54 11.42
N ALA A 342 -26.51 -7.81 10.40
CA ALA A 342 -27.74 -8.11 9.67
C ALA A 342 -27.69 -9.47 8.95
N LEU A 343 -26.51 -9.90 8.47
CA LEU A 343 -26.30 -11.22 7.86
C LEU A 343 -26.23 -12.35 8.89
N ILE A 344 -25.71 -12.08 10.09
CA ILE A 344 -25.63 -13.07 11.18
C ILE A 344 -27.03 -13.47 11.67
N ILE A 345 -28.01 -12.55 11.72
CA ILE A 345 -29.37 -12.82 12.22
C ILE A 345 -30.06 -13.99 11.49
N PRO A 346 -30.28 -13.95 10.15
CA PRO A 346 -30.92 -15.06 9.45
C PRO A 346 -30.09 -16.35 9.51
N GLN A 347 -28.76 -16.25 9.53
CA GLN A 347 -27.88 -17.41 9.70
C GLN A 347 -28.11 -18.11 11.04
N ILE A 348 -28.21 -17.36 12.15
CA ILE A 348 -28.55 -17.91 13.48
C ILE A 348 -29.94 -18.53 13.47
N VAL A 349 -30.94 -17.85 12.89
CA VAL A 349 -32.30 -18.40 12.77
C VAL A 349 -32.29 -19.76 12.07
N PHE A 350 -31.53 -19.93 10.99
CA PHE A 350 -31.41 -21.21 10.28
C PHE A 350 -30.62 -22.27 11.05
N GLN A 351 -29.63 -21.90 11.88
CA GLN A 351 -28.98 -22.84 12.80
C GLN A 351 -29.99 -23.44 13.79
N PHE A 352 -30.83 -22.61 14.42
CA PHE A 352 -31.86 -23.08 15.34
C PHE A 352 -32.96 -23.88 14.63
N LYS A 353 -33.37 -23.45 13.43
CA LYS A 353 -34.45 -24.09 12.68
C LYS A 353 -34.08 -25.47 12.14
N TYR A 354 -32.82 -25.65 11.74
CA TYR A 354 -32.37 -26.84 11.02
C TYR A 354 -31.25 -27.58 11.77
N PHE A 355 -30.07 -26.96 11.93
CA PHE A 355 -28.86 -27.64 12.37
C PHE A 355 -28.92 -28.13 13.83
N LEU A 356 -29.31 -27.26 14.77
CA LEU A 356 -29.37 -27.61 16.20
C LEU A 356 -30.49 -28.63 16.52
N LYS A 357 -31.50 -28.72 15.65
CA LYS A 357 -32.59 -29.69 15.78
C LYS A 357 -32.12 -31.10 15.42
N ASP A 358 -31.47 -31.24 14.28
CA ASP A 358 -30.89 -32.49 13.82
C ASP A 358 -29.80 -32.20 12.76
N PRO A 359 -28.51 -32.26 13.12
CA PRO A 359 -27.43 -31.86 12.24
C PRO A 359 -27.20 -32.83 11.08
N VAL A 360 -27.69 -34.08 11.17
CA VAL A 360 -27.55 -35.09 10.12
C VAL A 360 -28.72 -34.99 9.15
N LYS A 361 -29.95 -34.92 9.66
CA LYS A 361 -31.15 -34.91 8.81
C LYS A 361 -31.31 -33.63 7.97
N TYR A 362 -30.92 -32.48 8.52
CA TYR A 362 -31.16 -31.18 7.89
C TYR A 362 -29.90 -30.54 7.29
N ASP A 363 -28.79 -31.27 7.17
CA ASP A 363 -27.50 -30.72 6.73
C ASP A 363 -27.61 -29.93 5.42
N VAL A 364 -28.28 -30.51 4.41
CA VAL A 364 -28.35 -29.91 3.06
C VAL A 364 -29.15 -28.62 3.10
N LYS A 365 -30.25 -28.62 3.86
CA LYS A 365 -31.09 -27.42 4.05
C LYS A 365 -30.36 -26.35 4.84
N TYR A 366 -29.60 -26.74 5.85
CA TYR A 366 -28.79 -25.82 6.64
C TYR A 366 -27.69 -25.19 5.77
N GLN A 367 -26.93 -26.00 5.03
CA GLN A 367 -25.89 -25.55 4.11
C GLN A 367 -26.45 -24.60 3.04
N ALA A 368 -27.60 -24.93 2.43
CA ALA A 368 -28.22 -24.08 1.42
C ALA A 368 -28.83 -22.78 1.98
N SER A 369 -29.26 -22.77 3.24
CA SER A 369 -29.97 -21.62 3.83
C SER A 369 -29.05 -20.70 4.64
N ALA A 370 -28.16 -21.24 5.46
CA ALA A 370 -27.33 -20.48 6.39
C ALA A 370 -25.96 -20.10 5.81
N GLN A 371 -25.32 -21.00 5.06
CA GLN A 371 -23.97 -20.79 4.54
C GLN A 371 -23.82 -19.57 3.63
N PRO A 372 -24.80 -19.22 2.75
CA PRO A 372 -24.71 -18.02 1.93
C PRO A 372 -24.53 -16.74 2.76
N PHE A 373 -25.16 -16.65 3.93
CA PHE A 373 -25.02 -15.48 4.80
C PHE A 373 -23.62 -15.38 5.42
N LEU A 374 -23.03 -16.51 5.83
CA LEU A 374 -21.64 -16.55 6.31
C LEU A 374 -20.66 -16.16 5.19
N VAL A 375 -20.85 -16.69 3.98
CA VAL A 375 -20.03 -16.38 2.80
C VAL A 375 -20.13 -14.90 2.40
N LEU A 376 -21.33 -14.33 2.45
CA LEU A 376 -21.54 -12.89 2.25
C LEU A 376 -20.94 -12.07 3.40
N GLY A 377 -21.01 -12.55 4.63
CA GLY A 377 -20.40 -11.89 5.80
C GLY A 377 -18.88 -11.81 5.69
N ILE A 378 -18.24 -12.90 5.25
CA ILE A 378 -16.80 -12.96 4.91
C ILE A 378 -16.47 -11.90 3.85
N PHE A 379 -17.30 -11.76 2.81
CA PHE A 379 -17.10 -10.76 1.75
C PHE A 379 -17.33 -9.32 2.24
N VAL A 380 -18.34 -9.06 3.08
CA VAL A 380 -18.54 -7.76 3.74
C VAL A 380 -17.30 -7.37 4.55
N THR A 381 -16.74 -8.32 5.29
CA THR A 381 -15.49 -8.08 6.03
C THR A 381 -14.31 -7.87 5.09
N ALA A 382 -14.25 -8.54 3.94
CA ALA A 382 -13.23 -8.30 2.94
C ALA A 382 -13.25 -6.85 2.43
N LEU A 383 -14.43 -6.35 2.06
CA LEU A 383 -14.64 -4.96 1.67
C LEU A 383 -14.28 -3.99 2.80
N ALA A 384 -14.62 -4.34 4.04
CA ALA A 384 -14.25 -3.56 5.21
C ALA A 384 -12.74 -3.56 5.46
N SER A 385 -12.03 -4.63 5.08
CA SER A 385 -10.59 -4.82 5.28
C SER A 385 -9.73 -4.19 4.20
N LYS A 386 -10.37 -3.57 3.19
CA LYS A 386 -9.68 -2.65 2.28
C LYS A 386 -8.80 -1.74 3.15
N PRO A 387 -7.47 -1.70 2.91
CA PRO A 387 -6.63 -0.75 3.62
C PRO A 387 -7.31 0.59 3.45
N LEU A 388 -7.47 1.31 4.55
CA LEU A 388 -7.78 2.72 4.46
C LEU A 388 -6.60 3.29 3.66
N LYS A 389 -6.73 3.37 2.33
CA LYS A 389 -6.30 4.57 1.64
C LYS A 389 -6.82 5.65 2.56
N MET A 390 -5.93 6.43 3.14
CA MET A 390 -6.35 7.72 3.66
C MET A 390 -7.31 8.25 2.64
N SER A 391 -8.56 8.41 3.07
CA SER A 391 -9.52 9.16 2.32
C SER A 391 -8.94 10.57 2.22
N SER A 392 -8.12 10.81 1.20
CA SER A 392 -8.40 11.91 0.31
C SER A 392 -9.82 11.63 -0.20
N ASP A 393 -10.79 12.23 0.46
CA ASP A 393 -12.17 12.21 0.01
C ASP A 393 -12.20 12.54 -1.49
N ASP A 394 -12.99 11.78 -2.26
CA ASP A 394 -13.11 11.75 -3.73
C ASP A 394 -12.08 10.91 -4.51
N GLU A 395 -12.29 9.58 -4.58
CA GLU A 395 -11.95 8.82 -5.79
C GLU A 395 -13.25 8.30 -6.44
N ARG A 396 -13.96 9.22 -7.11
CA ARG A 396 -14.33 8.95 -8.51
C ARG A 396 -13.02 8.67 -9.25
N ASP A 397 -13.01 7.94 -10.35
CA ASP A 397 -11.87 7.95 -11.27
C ASP A 397 -11.67 9.38 -11.83
N GLU A 398 -11.22 10.34 -10.99
CA GLU A 398 -10.68 11.61 -11.41
C GLU A 398 -9.27 11.28 -11.87
N LYS A 399 -9.20 10.86 -13.14
CA LYS A 399 -8.00 10.91 -13.98
C LYS A 399 -7.09 12.04 -13.47
N GLU A 400 -5.90 11.69 -12.97
CA GLU A 400 -4.94 12.65 -12.43
C GLU A 400 -4.84 13.85 -13.39
N LEU A 401 -5.37 14.99 -12.94
CA LEU A 401 -5.55 16.16 -13.79
C LEU A 401 -4.18 16.80 -14.02
N ASP A 402 -3.69 16.68 -15.25
CA ASP A 402 -2.39 17.20 -15.66
C ASP A 402 -2.52 18.41 -16.59
N LEU A 403 -1.37 18.90 -17.06
CA LEU A 403 -1.32 20.05 -17.97
C LEU A 403 -1.86 19.77 -19.38
N THR A 404 -2.34 18.55 -19.69
CA THR A 404 -3.03 18.28 -20.96
C THR A 404 -4.43 18.92 -20.98
N SER A 405 -5.01 19.18 -19.81
CA SER A 405 -6.29 19.88 -19.68
C SER A 405 -6.09 21.41 -19.68
N PRO A 406 -6.71 22.15 -20.62
CA PRO A 406 -6.66 23.61 -20.62
C PRO A 406 -7.25 24.25 -19.36
N GLU A 407 -8.21 23.58 -18.71
CA GLU A 407 -8.81 24.04 -17.46
C GLU A 407 -7.79 24.03 -16.32
N VAL A 408 -6.96 22.98 -16.23
CA VAL A 408 -5.89 22.85 -15.23
C VAL A 408 -4.87 23.96 -15.41
N VAL A 409 -4.40 24.18 -16.64
CA VAL A 409 -3.47 25.28 -16.98
C VAL A 409 -4.07 26.63 -16.59
N THR A 410 -5.36 26.84 -16.83
CA THR A 410 -6.06 28.08 -16.47
C THR A 410 -6.07 28.29 -14.97
N LYS A 411 -6.39 27.25 -14.17
CA LYS A 411 -6.40 27.33 -12.70
C LYS A 411 -5.01 27.66 -12.14
N TYR A 412 -3.95 27.03 -12.64
CA TYR A 412 -2.57 27.38 -12.28
C TYR A 412 -2.24 28.84 -12.61
N LYS A 413 -2.59 29.31 -13.82
CA LYS A 413 -2.32 30.69 -14.24
C LYS A 413 -3.11 31.72 -13.45
N SER A 414 -4.35 31.42 -13.11
CA SER A 414 -5.17 32.28 -12.26
C SER A 414 -4.63 32.36 -10.82
N ALA A 415 -4.23 31.23 -10.24
CA ALA A 415 -3.57 31.22 -8.92
C ALA A 415 -2.25 32.01 -8.95
N ALA A 416 -1.47 31.87 -10.03
CA ALA A 416 -0.23 32.61 -10.25
C ALA A 416 -0.45 34.13 -10.39
N GLU A 417 -1.51 34.53 -11.10
CA GLU A 417 -1.84 35.95 -11.25
C GLU A 417 -2.18 36.59 -9.89
N ILE A 418 -2.97 35.89 -9.06
CA ILE A 418 -3.32 36.36 -7.72
C ILE A 418 -2.07 36.48 -6.86
N VAL A 419 -1.22 35.46 -6.81
CA VAL A 419 -0.04 35.48 -5.94
C VAL A 419 1.02 36.49 -6.41
N ASN A 420 1.17 36.70 -7.72
CA ASN A 420 2.06 37.74 -8.25
C ASN A 420 1.59 39.15 -7.85
N LYS A 421 0.26 39.40 -7.88
CA LYS A 421 -0.33 40.66 -7.41
C LYS A 421 -0.21 40.81 -5.88
N ALA A 422 -0.44 39.73 -5.14
CA ALA A 422 -0.28 39.72 -3.69
C ALA A 422 1.15 40.08 -3.28
N LEU A 423 2.15 39.51 -3.95
CA LEU A 423 3.56 39.84 -3.73
C LEU A 423 3.86 41.33 -3.98
N GLN A 424 3.28 41.94 -5.02
CA GLN A 424 3.42 43.39 -5.26
C GLN A 424 2.82 44.22 -4.13
N VAL A 425 1.65 43.83 -3.62
CA VAL A 425 1.00 44.48 -2.48
C VAL A 425 1.89 44.37 -1.24
N VAL A 426 2.41 43.17 -0.95
CA VAL A 426 3.28 42.93 0.22
C VAL A 426 4.57 43.74 0.12
N LEU A 427 5.22 43.74 -1.05
CA LEU A 427 6.44 44.53 -1.29
C LEU A 427 6.22 46.03 -1.09
N ALA A 428 5.08 46.57 -1.50
CA ALA A 428 4.74 47.98 -1.29
C ALA A 428 4.56 48.35 0.19
N GLU A 429 4.38 47.36 1.07
CA GLU A 429 4.23 47.54 2.51
C GLU A 429 5.52 47.27 3.29
N CYS A 430 6.53 46.65 2.66
CA CYS A 430 7.85 46.45 3.23
C CYS A 430 8.62 47.78 3.33
N LYS A 431 8.24 48.60 4.32
CA LYS A 431 8.83 49.91 4.61
C LYS A 431 9.45 49.91 6.01
N PRO A 432 10.43 50.80 6.29
CA PRO A 432 10.97 50.94 7.63
C PRO A 432 9.85 51.20 8.65
N LYS A 433 9.97 50.58 9.83
CA LYS A 433 9.02 50.60 10.96
C LYS A 433 7.70 49.87 10.73
N ALA A 434 7.47 49.27 9.56
CA ALA A 434 6.30 48.43 9.35
C ALA A 434 6.43 47.13 10.16
N LYS A 435 5.36 46.74 10.85
CA LYS A 435 5.32 45.46 11.59
C LYS A 435 5.25 44.30 10.62
N ILE A 436 6.06 43.28 10.86
CA ILE A 436 6.09 42.08 10.00
C ILE A 436 4.75 41.35 10.02
N VAL A 437 4.11 41.26 11.18
CA VAL A 437 2.81 40.59 11.33
C VAL A 437 1.71 41.24 10.47
N ASP A 438 1.64 42.57 10.43
CA ASP A 438 0.66 43.32 9.64
C ASP A 438 0.87 43.08 8.13
N ILE A 439 2.13 43.01 7.69
CA ILE A 439 2.50 42.71 6.30
C ILE A 439 2.06 41.29 5.92
N CYS A 440 2.31 40.30 6.79
CA CYS A 440 1.88 38.92 6.59
C CYS A 440 0.34 38.80 6.50
N GLU A 441 -0.38 39.43 7.43
CA GLU A 441 -1.85 39.42 7.43
C GLU A 441 -2.44 40.06 6.17
N LYS A 442 -1.85 41.17 5.71
CA LYS A 442 -2.28 41.85 4.49
C LYS A 442 -2.08 40.98 3.23
N GLY A 443 -0.98 40.24 3.15
CA GLY A 443 -0.75 39.28 2.06
C GLY A 443 -1.79 38.16 2.04
N ASP A 444 -2.04 37.53 3.19
CA ASP A 444 -3.01 36.45 3.32
C ASP A 444 -4.45 36.93 3.04
N ALA A 445 -4.82 38.11 3.54
CA ALA A 445 -6.12 38.72 3.30
C ALA A 445 -6.35 39.01 1.82
N PHE A 446 -5.35 39.57 1.13
CA PHE A 446 -5.44 39.86 -0.28
C PHE A 446 -5.64 38.58 -1.12
N ILE A 447 -4.89 37.51 -0.84
CA ILE A 447 -5.08 36.22 -1.53
C ILE A 447 -6.50 35.71 -1.32
N ASN A 448 -6.99 35.67 -0.09
CA ASN A 448 -8.31 35.15 0.23
C ASN A 448 -9.43 35.97 -0.43
N GLU A 449 -9.31 37.30 -0.47
CA GLU A 449 -10.28 38.17 -1.13
C GLU A 449 -10.30 37.94 -2.65
N GLN A 450 -9.14 37.98 -3.30
CA GLN A 450 -9.03 37.82 -4.75
C GLN A 450 -9.43 36.42 -5.20
N ALA A 451 -8.93 35.37 -4.54
CA ALA A 451 -9.31 34.00 -4.84
C ALA A 451 -10.81 33.80 -4.59
N GLY A 452 -11.33 34.27 -3.46
CA GLY A 452 -12.75 34.19 -3.09
C GLY A 452 -13.69 34.85 -4.10
N SER A 453 -13.21 35.84 -4.86
CA SER A 453 -13.95 36.50 -5.93
C SER A 453 -14.16 35.63 -7.19
N MET A 454 -13.29 34.66 -7.41
CA MET A 454 -13.34 33.75 -8.57
C MET A 454 -14.35 32.63 -8.37
N TYR A 455 -14.85 32.03 -9.45
CA TYR A 455 -15.78 30.89 -9.47
C TYR A 455 -16.85 30.93 -8.35
N LYS A 456 -17.58 32.03 -8.20
CA LYS A 456 -18.69 32.17 -7.22
C LYS A 456 -19.97 31.46 -7.66
N ASN A 457 -20.24 31.43 -8.97
CA ASN A 457 -21.51 30.96 -9.55
C ASN A 457 -21.40 29.57 -10.21
N VAL A 458 -20.48 28.73 -9.74
CA VAL A 458 -20.29 27.37 -10.27
C VAL A 458 -21.14 26.36 -9.50
N LYS A 459 -21.59 25.30 -10.18
CA LYS A 459 -22.45 24.26 -9.58
C LYS A 459 -21.74 23.42 -8.51
N LYS A 460 -20.42 23.23 -8.62
CA LYS A 460 -19.56 22.51 -7.66
C LYS A 460 -18.80 23.55 -6.83
N LYS A 461 -18.84 23.44 -5.50
CA LYS A 461 -17.99 24.27 -4.62
C LYS A 461 -16.52 23.99 -4.95
N ILE A 462 -15.78 25.02 -5.31
CA ILE A 462 -14.34 24.95 -5.59
C ILE A 462 -13.61 25.52 -4.38
N ASP A 463 -12.67 24.75 -3.84
CA ASP A 463 -11.79 25.20 -2.77
C ASP A 463 -10.67 26.10 -3.31
N ARG A 464 -10.29 27.14 -2.56
CA ARG A 464 -9.42 28.21 -3.05
C ARG A 464 -9.00 29.14 -1.92
N GLY A 465 -7.78 29.67 -2.02
CA GLY A 465 -7.25 30.60 -1.03
C GLY A 465 -5.74 30.50 -0.93
N VAL A 466 -5.23 30.70 0.28
CA VAL A 466 -3.81 30.63 0.62
C VAL A 466 -3.31 29.18 0.53
N ALA A 467 -2.29 28.95 -0.30
CA ALA A 467 -1.61 27.66 -0.42
C ALA A 467 -0.35 27.58 0.45
N PHE A 468 0.29 28.72 0.70
CA PHE A 468 1.39 28.85 1.64
C PHE A 468 1.27 30.23 2.30
N PRO A 469 1.24 30.32 3.64
CA PRO A 469 1.01 31.59 4.32
C PRO A 469 2.11 32.59 4.00
N THR A 470 1.75 33.87 4.00
CA THR A 470 2.70 34.95 3.79
C THR A 470 3.75 34.93 4.90
N CYS A 471 5.00 34.74 4.49
CA CYS A 471 6.17 34.74 5.36
C CYS A 471 7.10 35.88 4.94
N VAL A 472 7.67 36.61 5.90
CA VAL A 472 8.61 37.72 5.65
C VAL A 472 9.84 37.50 6.53
N SER A 473 10.92 37.00 5.93
CA SER A 473 12.14 36.60 6.66
C SER A 473 13.29 37.59 6.42
N VAL A 474 13.82 38.16 7.49
CA VAL A 474 14.75 39.30 7.44
C VAL A 474 16.22 38.86 7.58
N ASN A 475 17.10 39.42 6.75
CA ASN A 475 18.56 39.26 6.77
C ASN A 475 19.03 37.80 6.83
N ASN A 476 19.58 37.35 7.97
CA ASN A 476 20.09 36.00 8.21
C ASN A 476 18.99 34.97 8.50
N THR A 477 17.75 35.38 8.73
CA THR A 477 16.60 34.47 8.82
C THR A 477 16.40 33.82 7.46
N VAL A 478 16.35 32.50 7.39
CA VAL A 478 16.36 31.74 6.13
C VAL A 478 14.97 31.73 5.48
N GLY A 479 13.92 31.45 6.25
CA GLY A 479 12.56 31.33 5.73
C GLY A 479 11.52 31.06 6.81
N HIS A 480 10.26 30.96 6.39
CA HIS A 480 9.08 30.58 7.18
C HIS A 480 8.68 31.50 8.35
N PHE A 481 9.25 32.70 8.46
CA PHE A 481 8.85 33.65 9.50
C PHE A 481 7.47 34.26 9.20
N SER A 482 6.42 33.72 9.83
CA SER A 482 5.04 34.23 9.79
C SER A 482 4.50 34.37 11.21
N PRO A 483 4.85 35.46 11.92
CA PRO A 483 4.69 35.53 13.38
C PRO A 483 3.22 35.55 13.83
N LEU A 484 3.00 35.28 15.13
CA LEU A 484 1.69 35.39 15.78
C LEU A 484 1.28 36.86 15.92
N ALA A 485 -0.02 37.11 16.15
CA ALA A 485 -0.59 38.45 16.30
C ALA A 485 0.03 39.31 17.43
N SER A 486 0.69 38.68 18.40
CA SER A 486 1.37 39.35 19.52
C SER A 486 2.82 39.76 19.24
N ASP A 487 3.34 39.47 18.05
CA ASP A 487 4.70 39.83 17.67
C ASP A 487 4.81 41.31 17.27
N GLU A 488 5.87 41.95 17.76
CA GLU A 488 6.10 43.40 17.60
C GLU A 488 7.32 43.69 16.70
N THR A 489 7.85 42.68 15.99
CA THR A 489 9.03 42.84 15.13
C THR A 489 8.71 43.77 13.96
N VAL A 490 9.57 44.78 13.77
CA VAL A 490 9.45 45.77 12.70
C VAL A 490 10.62 45.67 11.72
N LEU A 491 10.39 46.14 10.49
CA LEU A 491 11.43 46.26 9.48
C LEU A 491 12.27 47.52 9.69
N GLU A 492 13.54 47.49 9.30
CA GLU A 492 14.45 48.63 9.32
C GLU A 492 14.91 49.03 7.92
N GLU A 493 15.38 50.29 7.79
CA GLU A 493 16.01 50.74 6.55
C GLU A 493 17.26 49.89 6.26
N GLY A 494 17.39 49.45 5.02
CA GLY A 494 18.45 48.58 4.55
C GLY A 494 18.19 47.10 4.80
N ASP A 495 17.12 46.68 5.48
CA ASP A 495 16.85 45.26 5.69
C ASP A 495 16.68 44.50 4.37
N MET A 496 17.24 43.29 4.31
CA MET A 496 16.98 42.35 3.22
C MET A 496 15.81 41.44 3.62
N VAL A 497 14.67 41.61 2.96
CA VAL A 497 13.45 40.84 3.21
C VAL A 497 13.26 39.76 2.16
N LYS A 498 12.95 38.55 2.61
CA LYS A 498 12.49 37.44 1.77
C LYS A 498 11.00 37.26 2.00
N ILE A 499 10.21 37.47 0.96
CA ILE A 499 8.77 37.28 1.00
C ILE A 499 8.47 35.96 0.31
N ASP A 500 7.78 35.04 1.00
CA ASP A 500 7.38 33.72 0.48
C ASP A 500 5.89 33.51 0.73
N MET A 501 5.14 33.15 -0.32
CA MET A 501 3.69 33.02 -0.26
C MET A 501 3.13 32.16 -1.40
N GLY A 502 1.91 31.67 -1.22
CA GLY A 502 1.26 30.78 -2.19
C GLY A 502 -0.24 30.97 -2.29
N CYS A 503 -0.79 30.74 -3.49
CA CYS A 503 -2.23 30.70 -3.76
C CYS A 503 -2.59 29.36 -4.41
N HIS A 504 -3.79 28.84 -4.14
CA HIS A 504 -4.35 27.73 -4.89
C HIS A 504 -5.77 28.02 -5.38
N ILE A 505 -6.13 27.39 -6.50
CA ILE A 505 -7.49 27.32 -7.01
C ILE A 505 -7.78 25.85 -7.32
N ASP A 506 -8.82 25.30 -6.70
CA ASP A 506 -9.23 23.90 -6.84
C ASP A 506 -8.11 22.90 -6.52
N GLY A 507 -7.20 23.29 -5.63
CA GLY A 507 -6.02 22.51 -5.27
C GLY A 507 -4.82 22.67 -6.20
N PHE A 508 -4.91 23.42 -7.30
CA PHE A 508 -3.76 23.72 -8.17
C PHE A 508 -2.98 24.91 -7.62
N ILE A 509 -1.72 24.68 -7.26
CA ILE A 509 -0.91 25.55 -6.42
C ILE A 509 0.05 26.42 -7.26
N ALA A 510 0.14 27.70 -6.93
CA ALA A 510 1.18 28.60 -7.41
C ALA A 510 1.91 29.24 -6.22
N LEU A 511 3.22 29.04 -6.16
CA LEU A 511 4.12 29.59 -5.15
C LEU A 511 5.04 30.65 -5.76
N VAL A 512 5.37 31.66 -4.96
CA VAL A 512 6.35 32.69 -5.31
C VAL A 512 7.13 33.11 -4.06
N ALA A 513 8.44 33.28 -4.23
CA ALA A 513 9.26 33.97 -3.25
C ALA A 513 10.22 34.94 -3.92
N HIS A 514 10.46 36.07 -3.28
CA HIS A 514 11.31 37.12 -3.77
C HIS A 514 12.10 37.77 -2.65
N THR A 515 13.35 38.13 -2.94
CA THR A 515 14.22 38.88 -2.03
C THR A 515 14.31 40.33 -2.46
N HIS A 516 14.07 41.24 -1.54
CA HIS A 516 14.13 42.68 -1.74
C HIS A 516 14.92 43.35 -0.63
N VAL A 517 15.64 44.44 -0.92
CA VAL A 517 16.30 45.25 0.10
C VAL A 517 15.55 46.57 0.25
N ILE A 518 15.18 46.92 1.48
CA ILE A 518 14.45 48.14 1.82
C ILE A 518 15.41 49.33 1.72
N GLN A 519 15.65 49.80 0.50
CA GLN A 519 16.48 50.97 0.23
C GLN A 519 16.12 51.59 -1.12
N GLU A 520 16.46 52.86 -1.28
CA GLU A 520 16.45 53.52 -2.59
C GLU A 520 17.78 53.27 -3.35
N GLY A 521 17.68 53.19 -4.68
CA GLY A 521 18.85 53.00 -5.55
C GLY A 521 19.38 51.56 -5.60
N PRO A 522 20.51 51.34 -6.30
CA PRO A 522 21.04 50.01 -6.55
C PRO A 522 21.60 49.36 -5.28
N VAL A 523 21.30 48.09 -5.07
CA VAL A 523 21.88 47.28 -3.99
C VAL A 523 23.34 46.95 -4.33
N THR A 524 24.25 47.09 -3.38
CA THR A 524 25.69 46.83 -3.56
C THR A 524 26.25 45.86 -2.51
N GLY A 525 27.50 45.47 -2.67
CA GLY A 525 28.23 44.63 -1.71
C GLY A 525 27.70 43.20 -1.58
N ARG A 526 27.87 42.59 -0.40
CA ARG A 526 27.49 41.19 -0.17
C ARG A 526 26.01 40.90 -0.35
N LYS A 527 25.13 41.89 -0.10
CA LYS A 527 23.70 41.78 -0.37
C LYS A 527 23.43 41.62 -1.86
N ALA A 528 24.11 42.40 -2.70
CA ALA A 528 24.01 42.30 -4.15
C ALA A 528 24.55 40.96 -4.66
N ASP A 529 25.68 40.48 -4.11
CA ASP A 529 26.27 39.20 -4.50
C ASP A 529 25.32 38.02 -4.26
N VAL A 530 24.72 37.92 -3.07
CA VAL A 530 23.84 36.78 -2.74
C VAL A 530 22.51 36.84 -3.49
N ILE A 531 21.97 38.04 -3.74
CA ILE A 531 20.79 38.22 -4.60
C ILE A 531 21.12 37.83 -6.05
N ALA A 532 22.29 38.22 -6.56
CA ALA A 532 22.73 37.84 -7.90
C ALA A 532 22.95 36.33 -8.03
N ALA A 533 23.53 35.69 -7.00
CA ALA A 533 23.71 34.25 -6.91
C ALA A 533 22.37 33.51 -7.00
N ALA A 534 21.40 33.88 -6.14
CA ALA A 534 20.08 33.25 -6.13
C ALA A 534 19.32 33.46 -7.44
N ASN A 535 19.33 34.66 -8.01
CA ASN A 535 18.67 34.96 -9.30
C ASN A 535 19.31 34.19 -10.45
N THR A 536 20.63 34.12 -10.51
CA THR A 536 21.33 33.37 -11.56
C THR A 536 21.06 31.88 -11.44
N ALA A 537 21.12 31.34 -10.22
CA ALA A 537 20.84 29.93 -9.97
C ALA A 537 19.39 29.57 -10.32
N ALA A 538 18.43 30.46 -10.02
CA ALA A 538 17.03 30.33 -10.45
C ALA A 538 16.89 30.29 -11.98
N GLU A 539 17.60 31.16 -12.71
CA GLU A 539 17.58 31.17 -14.18
C GLU A 539 18.24 29.92 -14.79
N VAL A 540 19.31 29.42 -14.19
CA VAL A 540 19.94 28.14 -14.58
C VAL A 540 18.98 26.97 -14.31
N ALA A 541 18.38 26.91 -13.12
CA ALA A 541 17.41 25.87 -12.75
C ALA A 541 16.21 25.86 -13.71
N LEU A 542 15.65 27.02 -14.05
CA LEU A 542 14.56 27.15 -15.02
C LEU A 542 14.88 26.53 -16.40
N ARG A 543 16.16 26.55 -16.80
CA ARG A 543 16.61 25.99 -18.09
C ARG A 543 16.97 24.51 -18.03
N LEU A 544 17.31 24.01 -16.84
CA LEU A 544 17.69 22.61 -16.61
C LEU A 544 16.51 21.72 -16.20
N VAL A 545 15.52 22.27 -15.49
CA VAL A 545 14.25 21.59 -15.17
C VAL A 545 13.38 21.55 -16.43
N ARG A 546 13.61 20.50 -17.22
CA ARG A 546 12.91 20.25 -18.49
C ARG A 546 12.82 18.75 -18.77
N PRO A 547 11.81 18.31 -19.53
CA PRO A 547 11.63 16.89 -19.85
C PRO A 547 12.89 16.23 -20.40
N GLY A 548 13.20 15.03 -19.93
CA GLY A 548 14.39 14.27 -20.37
C GLY A 548 15.68 14.57 -19.59
N LYS A 549 15.62 15.40 -18.55
CA LYS A 549 16.77 15.73 -17.69
C LYS A 549 16.57 15.16 -16.30
N LYS A 550 17.69 14.79 -15.67
CA LYS A 550 17.72 14.24 -14.31
C LYS A 550 17.82 15.35 -13.29
N ASN A 551 17.23 15.12 -12.12
CA ASN A 551 17.23 16.06 -11.00
C ASN A 551 18.64 16.45 -10.49
N HIS A 552 19.58 15.51 -10.34
CA HIS A 552 20.92 15.80 -9.81
C HIS A 552 21.71 16.84 -10.62
N ALA A 553 21.50 16.90 -11.94
CA ALA A 553 22.18 17.87 -12.80
C ALA A 553 21.80 19.32 -12.46
N VAL A 554 20.60 19.53 -11.90
CA VAL A 554 20.17 20.84 -11.42
C VAL A 554 20.90 21.20 -10.13
N THR A 555 21.00 20.24 -9.20
CA THR A 555 21.68 20.38 -7.89
C THR A 555 23.14 20.79 -8.03
N GLU A 556 23.88 20.16 -8.95
CA GLU A 556 25.29 20.51 -9.22
C GLU A 556 25.42 21.91 -9.83
N ALA A 557 24.54 22.24 -10.78
CA ALA A 557 24.59 23.50 -11.49
C ALA A 557 24.32 24.72 -10.59
N ILE A 558 23.34 24.64 -9.70
CA ILE A 558 23.02 25.76 -8.80
C ILE A 558 24.11 25.99 -7.75
N GLN A 559 24.78 24.93 -7.28
CA GLN A 559 25.91 25.05 -6.35
C GLN A 559 27.08 25.77 -7.02
N LYS A 560 27.43 25.36 -8.25
CA LYS A 560 28.47 26.02 -9.04
C LYS A 560 28.18 27.50 -9.29
N VAL A 561 26.91 27.86 -9.50
CA VAL A 561 26.51 29.27 -9.62
C VAL A 561 26.71 30.04 -8.32
N ALA A 562 26.32 29.49 -7.18
CA ALA A 562 26.50 30.17 -5.90
C ALA A 562 27.98 30.42 -5.58
N GLU A 563 28.84 29.43 -5.85
CA GLU A 563 30.29 29.54 -5.67
C GLU A 563 30.91 30.68 -6.49
N ALA A 564 30.41 30.93 -7.70
CA ALA A 564 30.89 32.03 -8.56
C ALA A 564 30.66 33.43 -7.95
N TYR A 565 29.77 33.54 -6.96
CA TYR A 565 29.47 34.76 -6.21
C TYR A 565 30.03 34.74 -4.77
N ASP A 566 30.93 33.81 -4.47
CA ASP A 566 31.41 33.52 -3.11
C ASP A 566 30.25 33.28 -2.12
N CYS A 567 29.19 32.62 -2.58
CA CYS A 567 28.01 32.27 -1.79
C CYS A 567 27.85 30.75 -1.73
N LYS A 568 27.01 30.28 -0.81
CA LYS A 568 26.64 28.87 -0.71
C LYS A 568 25.15 28.69 -0.83
N ILE A 569 24.73 27.59 -1.44
CA ILE A 569 23.33 27.18 -1.41
C ILE A 569 23.02 26.62 -0.02
N VAL A 570 21.85 26.95 0.51
CA VAL A 570 21.40 26.52 1.84
C VAL A 570 21.03 25.04 1.84
N GLU A 571 21.57 24.28 2.79
CA GLU A 571 21.27 22.86 3.00
C GLU A 571 19.82 22.65 3.45
N GLY A 572 19.21 21.54 3.03
CA GLY A 572 17.84 21.16 3.41
C GLY A 572 16.72 21.80 2.59
N VAL A 573 17.04 22.67 1.63
CA VAL A 573 16.05 23.22 0.68
C VAL A 573 15.75 22.20 -0.42
N ILE A 574 14.46 21.98 -0.68
CA ILE A 574 13.97 20.99 -1.64
C ILE A 574 12.98 21.65 -2.59
N SER A 575 13.18 21.45 -3.88
CA SER A 575 12.22 21.85 -4.92
C SER A 575 11.32 20.67 -5.27
N HIS A 576 10.01 20.84 -5.13
CA HIS A 576 9.04 19.75 -5.26
C HIS A 576 8.23 19.82 -6.55
N GLN A 577 7.88 18.65 -7.08
CA GLN A 577 6.74 18.51 -7.97
C GLN A 577 5.46 18.87 -7.20
N MET A 578 4.54 19.57 -7.86
CA MET A 578 3.22 19.88 -7.33
C MET A 578 2.14 19.17 -8.14
N LYS A 579 1.11 18.69 -7.45
CA LYS A 579 -0.10 18.10 -8.03
C LYS A 579 -1.33 18.76 -7.41
N GLN A 580 -2.52 18.41 -7.89
CA GLN A 580 -3.76 18.90 -7.27
C GLN A 580 -3.80 18.49 -5.80
N ASN A 581 -3.96 19.46 -4.89
CA ASN A 581 -3.98 19.28 -3.44
C ASN A 581 -2.66 18.76 -2.82
N VAL A 582 -1.56 18.72 -3.58
CA VAL A 582 -0.26 18.22 -3.09
C VAL A 582 0.84 19.23 -3.44
N ILE A 583 1.35 19.91 -2.41
CA ILE A 583 2.41 20.92 -2.54
C ILE A 583 3.82 20.33 -2.64
N ASP A 584 4.00 19.10 -2.16
CA ASP A 584 5.27 18.42 -1.96
C ASP A 584 5.20 16.95 -2.41
N ALA A 585 4.92 16.74 -3.70
CA ALA A 585 4.89 15.39 -4.26
C ALA A 585 6.30 14.75 -4.20
N SER A 586 6.34 13.41 -4.38
CA SER A 586 7.56 12.62 -4.18
C SER A 586 8.71 12.99 -5.12
N LYS A 587 8.42 13.28 -6.40
CA LYS A 587 9.45 13.77 -7.32
C LYS A 587 9.93 15.15 -6.88
N SER A 588 11.22 15.24 -6.59
CA SER A 588 11.84 16.46 -6.10
C SER A 588 13.34 16.50 -6.44
N PHE A 589 13.96 17.65 -6.24
CA PHE A 589 15.39 17.79 -6.32
C PHE A 589 15.92 18.64 -5.16
N LEU A 590 17.06 18.21 -4.62
CA LEU A 590 17.72 18.90 -3.51
C LEU A 590 18.50 20.09 -4.03
N SER A 591 18.57 21.14 -3.22
CA SER A 591 19.43 22.27 -3.52
C SER A 591 20.91 21.96 -3.19
N VAL A 592 21.16 21.17 -2.15
CA VAL A 592 22.48 20.61 -1.79
C VAL A 592 22.30 19.14 -1.38
N SER A 593 23.19 18.26 -1.84
CA SER A 593 23.21 16.87 -1.41
C SER A 593 24.01 16.73 -0.10
N THR A 594 23.41 16.10 0.92
CA THR A 594 24.11 15.74 2.16
C THR A 594 23.91 14.24 2.45
N PRO A 595 24.74 13.61 3.28
CA PRO A 595 24.54 12.21 3.66
C PRO A 595 23.18 11.94 4.34
N GLU A 596 22.60 12.96 4.99
CA GLU A 596 21.38 12.88 5.79
C GLU A 596 20.11 13.11 4.96
N THR A 597 20.20 13.89 3.89
CA THR A 597 19.09 14.17 2.96
C THR A 597 19.37 13.58 1.58
N ARG A 598 18.57 12.59 1.20
CA ARG A 598 18.59 11.97 -0.14
C ARG A 598 17.21 12.05 -0.76
N VAL A 599 17.19 12.35 -2.05
CA VAL A 599 16.01 12.23 -2.90
C VAL A 599 16.28 11.16 -3.93
N ASP A 600 15.24 10.47 -4.37
CA ASP A 600 15.35 9.44 -5.40
C ASP A 600 15.77 10.07 -6.73
N ASP A 601 16.53 9.33 -7.53
CA ASP A 601 16.84 9.72 -8.90
C ASP A 601 15.55 9.82 -9.69
N ALA A 602 15.28 10.99 -10.25
CA ALA A 602 14.08 11.27 -11.02
C ALA A 602 14.42 11.97 -12.32
N GLU A 603 13.67 11.61 -13.36
CA GLU A 603 13.67 12.31 -14.65
C GLU A 603 12.44 13.22 -14.72
N PHE A 604 12.65 14.45 -15.16
CA PHE A 604 11.55 15.38 -15.42
C PHE A 604 10.76 14.93 -16.64
N GLU A 605 9.43 15.06 -16.58
CA GLU A 605 8.52 14.63 -17.65
C GLU A 605 7.65 15.78 -18.16
N GLU A 606 7.06 15.60 -19.35
CA GLU A 606 6.06 16.55 -19.88
C GLU A 606 4.79 16.51 -19.02
N ASN A 607 4.10 17.65 -18.94
CA ASN A 607 2.87 17.87 -18.18
C ASN A 607 3.02 17.88 -16.65
N GLU A 608 4.25 17.95 -16.13
CA GLU A 608 4.53 18.14 -14.70
C GLU A 608 4.58 19.63 -14.31
N VAL A 609 4.35 19.91 -13.02
CA VAL A 609 4.50 21.25 -12.42
C VAL A 609 5.48 21.18 -11.28
N TYR A 610 6.40 22.15 -11.18
CA TYR A 610 7.38 22.23 -10.09
C TYR A 610 7.35 23.60 -9.43
N ALA A 611 7.52 23.62 -8.11
CA ALA A 611 7.97 24.80 -7.37
C ALA A 611 9.49 24.71 -7.22
N ILE A 612 10.20 25.56 -7.96
CA ILE A 612 11.66 25.67 -7.87
C ILE A 612 11.96 26.69 -6.77
N ASP A 613 12.68 26.26 -5.73
CA ASP A 613 13.05 27.07 -4.57
C ASP A 613 14.58 27.12 -4.42
N ILE A 614 15.14 28.31 -4.62
CA ILE A 614 16.57 28.56 -4.55
C ILE A 614 16.85 29.50 -3.39
N VAL A 615 17.62 29.02 -2.42
CA VAL A 615 18.06 29.81 -1.26
C VAL A 615 19.58 29.82 -1.21
N ALA A 616 20.17 31.01 -1.27
CA ALA A 616 21.60 31.24 -1.20
C ALA A 616 21.95 32.06 0.05
N SER A 617 23.15 31.82 0.59
CA SER A 617 23.68 32.42 1.81
C SER A 617 25.08 32.98 1.55
N THR A 618 25.40 34.10 2.18
CA THR A 618 26.79 34.60 2.26
C THR A 618 27.64 33.83 3.26
N GLY A 619 26.99 33.05 4.15
CA GLY A 619 27.61 32.27 5.21
C GLY A 619 27.94 30.84 4.78
N ASP A 620 27.77 29.89 5.70
CA ASP A 620 28.19 28.50 5.51
C ASP A 620 27.15 27.62 4.78
N GLY A 621 25.92 28.11 4.60
CA GLY A 621 24.80 27.36 4.01
C GLY A 621 24.20 26.33 4.96
N LYS A 622 24.48 26.44 6.27
CA LYS A 622 24.12 25.44 7.31
C LYS A 622 23.19 26.06 8.35
N PRO A 623 21.89 26.15 8.05
CA PRO A 623 20.97 26.91 8.85
C PRO A 623 20.65 26.18 10.16
N LYS A 624 20.44 26.94 11.24
CA LYS A 624 20.17 26.40 12.58
C LYS A 624 18.83 26.87 13.10
N LEU A 625 18.15 25.98 13.81
CA LEU A 625 16.99 26.34 14.61
C LEU A 625 17.46 27.01 15.91
N LEU A 626 16.97 28.21 16.19
CA LEU A 626 17.32 28.97 17.41
C LEU A 626 16.22 28.89 18.47
N ASP A 627 14.95 29.03 18.06
CA ASP A 627 13.79 28.94 18.96
C ASP A 627 12.65 28.18 18.28
N GLU A 628 12.29 27.02 18.84
CA GLU A 628 11.15 26.21 18.39
C GLU A 628 9.83 27.00 18.42
N LYS A 629 9.68 27.96 19.34
CA LYS A 629 8.45 28.73 19.52
C LYS A 629 8.16 29.68 18.36
N GLN A 630 9.17 30.03 17.56
CA GLN A 630 8.99 30.84 16.35
C GLN A 630 8.36 30.04 15.21
N THR A 631 8.31 28.71 15.32
CA THR A 631 7.63 27.86 14.34
C THR A 631 6.13 28.07 14.41
N THR A 632 5.58 28.79 13.43
CA THR A 632 4.14 29.07 13.33
C THR A 632 3.53 28.46 12.08
N VAL A 633 4.32 28.00 11.12
CA VAL A 633 3.84 27.42 9.87
C VAL A 633 3.83 25.89 9.98
N TYR A 634 2.69 25.30 9.65
CA TYR A 634 2.45 23.85 9.75
C TYR A 634 1.69 23.36 8.53
N LYS A 635 1.85 22.09 8.20
CA LYS A 635 1.01 21.38 7.22
C LYS A 635 0.44 20.13 7.85
N LYS A 636 -0.81 19.82 7.54
CA LYS A 636 -1.43 18.58 7.99
C LYS A 636 -0.82 17.38 7.27
N ASP A 637 -0.33 16.42 8.03
CA ASP A 637 -0.05 15.09 7.49
C ASP A 637 -1.34 14.27 7.52
N ALA A 638 -1.78 13.83 6.35
CA ALA A 638 -2.98 13.01 6.23
C ALA A 638 -2.72 11.54 6.60
N ALA A 639 -1.47 11.08 6.65
CA ALA A 639 -1.09 9.69 6.89
C ALA A 639 -1.09 9.25 8.34
N VAL A 640 -1.15 10.21 9.26
CA VAL A 640 -1.10 9.92 10.68
C VAL A 640 -2.49 9.60 11.23
N ASN A 641 -2.64 8.35 11.66
CA ASN A 641 -3.83 7.83 12.33
C ASN A 641 -3.62 7.64 13.84
N TYR A 642 -3.13 8.68 14.51
CA TYR A 642 -3.02 8.72 15.97
C TYR A 642 -4.29 9.35 16.59
N GLN A 643 -4.71 8.83 17.74
CA GLN A 643 -5.85 9.38 18.48
C GLN A 643 -5.38 10.39 19.53
N LEU A 644 -5.55 11.68 19.23
CA LEU A 644 -5.22 12.79 20.13
C LEU A 644 -5.98 12.68 21.47
N LYS A 645 -5.24 12.76 22.58
CA LYS A 645 -5.73 12.59 23.95
C LYS A 645 -6.31 13.89 24.50
N MET A 646 -5.73 15.05 24.18
CA MET A 646 -6.22 16.32 24.71
C MET A 646 -7.44 16.85 23.92
N LYS A 647 -8.40 17.44 24.63
CA LYS A 647 -9.59 18.07 24.02
C LYS A 647 -9.20 19.25 23.13
N ALA A 648 -8.19 20.04 23.53
CA ALA A 648 -7.68 21.16 22.75
C ALA A 648 -7.11 20.70 21.40
N SER A 649 -6.31 19.64 21.38
CA SER A 649 -5.72 19.08 20.15
C SER A 649 -6.79 18.52 19.21
N ARG A 650 -7.79 17.80 19.73
CA ARG A 650 -8.93 17.33 18.92
C ARG A 650 -9.74 18.48 18.31
N PHE A 651 -9.88 19.60 19.02
CA PHE A 651 -10.54 20.79 18.49
C PHE A 651 -9.71 21.42 17.38
N ILE A 652 -8.42 21.66 17.63
CA ILE A 652 -7.51 22.30 16.68
C ILE A 652 -7.35 21.46 15.40
N ILE A 653 -7.21 20.14 15.50
CA ILE A 653 -7.12 19.30 14.29
C ILE A 653 -8.42 19.31 13.49
N SER A 654 -9.58 19.47 14.14
CA SER A 654 -10.87 19.60 13.45
C SER A 654 -10.96 20.93 12.71
N GLU A 655 -10.56 22.03 13.35
CA GLU A 655 -10.50 23.36 12.72
C GLU A 655 -9.54 23.36 11.51
N ILE A 656 -8.37 22.74 11.66
CA ILE A 656 -7.37 22.61 10.57
C ILE A 656 -7.93 21.79 9.41
N LYS A 657 -8.61 20.66 9.67
CA LYS A 657 -9.22 19.85 8.61
C LYS A 657 -10.29 20.61 7.82
N GLU A 658 -11.02 21.50 8.47
CA GLU A 658 -12.06 22.29 7.83
C GLU A 658 -11.50 23.47 7.04
N LYS A 659 -10.52 24.20 7.60
CA LYS A 659 -9.96 25.41 6.99
C LYS A 659 -8.80 25.15 6.02
N PHE A 660 -7.96 24.17 6.33
CA PHE A 660 -6.67 23.92 5.67
C PHE A 660 -6.47 22.40 5.45
N PRO A 661 -7.34 21.74 4.68
CA PRO A 661 -7.33 20.28 4.55
C PRO A 661 -6.01 19.73 4.00
N HIS A 662 -5.40 20.45 3.05
CA HIS A 662 -4.23 20.01 2.30
C HIS A 662 -3.06 21.02 2.28
N MET A 663 -3.34 22.29 2.58
CA MET A 663 -2.38 23.38 2.42
C MET A 663 -1.65 23.69 3.73
N PRO A 664 -0.36 24.06 3.67
CA PRO A 664 0.32 24.74 4.77
C PRO A 664 -0.46 25.97 5.27
N PHE A 665 -0.44 26.19 6.58
CA PHE A 665 -1.12 27.28 7.24
C PHE A 665 -0.27 27.85 8.38
N THR A 666 -0.56 29.08 8.79
CA THR A 666 0.05 29.71 9.97
C THR A 666 -0.84 29.55 11.19
N ALA A 667 -0.24 29.34 12.36
CA ALA A 667 -0.92 29.29 13.65
C ALA A 667 -1.69 30.59 13.97
N ARG A 668 -1.32 31.71 13.34
CA ARG A 668 -2.05 32.99 13.42
C ARG A 668 -3.50 32.87 12.92
N SER A 669 -3.79 31.94 12.02
CA SER A 669 -5.14 31.74 11.45
C SER A 669 -6.05 30.81 12.29
N LEU A 670 -5.58 30.35 13.46
CA LEU A 670 -6.29 29.45 14.38
C LEU A 670 -6.83 30.19 15.61
N GLU A 671 -7.72 29.55 16.36
CA GLU A 671 -8.19 30.08 17.65
C GLU A 671 -7.06 30.12 18.71
N GLU A 672 -6.55 31.33 19.00
CA GLU A 672 -5.37 31.58 19.82
C GLU A 672 -5.36 30.88 21.19
N LYS A 673 -6.49 30.93 21.93
CA LYS A 673 -6.59 30.38 23.29
C LYS A 673 -6.31 28.88 23.38
N ARG A 674 -6.61 28.14 22.31
CA ARG A 674 -6.50 26.68 22.27
C ARG A 674 -5.36 26.19 21.37
N ALA A 675 -4.93 27.02 20.42
CA ALA A 675 -3.88 26.68 19.45
C ALA A 675 -2.57 26.30 20.13
N ARG A 676 -2.09 27.08 21.11
CA ARG A 676 -0.76 26.89 21.71
C ARG A 676 -0.58 25.52 22.38
N LEU A 677 -1.61 25.01 23.07
CA LEU A 677 -1.56 23.69 23.70
C LEU A 677 -1.90 22.56 22.72
N GLY A 678 -2.85 22.80 21.81
CA GLY A 678 -3.29 21.79 20.85
C GLY A 678 -2.24 21.42 19.80
N LEU A 679 -1.48 22.41 19.33
CA LEU A 679 -0.45 22.21 18.29
C LEU A 679 0.70 21.32 18.78
N VAL A 680 1.12 21.44 20.05
CA VAL A 680 2.24 20.67 20.60
C VAL A 680 1.97 19.16 20.52
N GLU A 681 0.79 18.69 20.93
CA GLU A 681 0.44 17.27 20.82
C GLU A 681 0.35 16.84 19.35
N CYS A 682 -0.23 17.68 18.49
CA CYS A 682 -0.38 17.37 17.07
C CYS A 682 0.97 17.19 16.37
N VAL A 683 1.96 18.04 16.66
CA VAL A 683 3.32 17.93 16.12
C VAL A 683 4.03 16.71 16.68
N ASN A 684 4.01 16.52 18.01
CA ASN A 684 4.70 15.40 18.67
C ASN A 684 4.22 14.02 18.21
N HIS A 685 2.95 13.93 17.76
CA HIS A 685 2.38 12.70 17.24
C HIS A 685 2.30 12.65 15.71
N GLY A 686 2.93 13.59 15.01
CA GLY A 686 3.09 13.57 13.56
C GLY A 686 1.87 14.03 12.75
N HIS A 687 0.79 14.50 13.38
CA HIS A 687 -0.38 15.01 12.63
C HIS A 687 -0.06 16.29 11.85
N LEU A 688 0.96 17.04 12.30
CA LEU A 688 1.39 18.29 11.70
C LEU A 688 2.89 18.24 11.42
N GLN A 689 3.25 18.51 10.18
CA GLN A 689 4.63 18.74 9.75
C GLN A 689 4.98 20.22 9.99
N PRO A 690 5.98 20.54 10.83
CA PRO A 690 6.41 21.91 11.05
C PRO A 690 7.28 22.44 9.90
N TYR A 691 7.15 23.73 9.61
CA TYR A 691 8.08 24.49 8.77
C TYR A 691 8.87 25.43 9.70
N PRO A 692 10.01 24.98 10.25
CA PRO A 692 10.74 25.74 11.25
C PRO A 692 11.35 27.01 10.66
N VAL A 693 11.47 28.03 11.52
CA VAL A 693 12.24 29.24 11.21
C VAL A 693 13.71 28.96 11.50
N LEU A 694 14.52 28.96 10.45
CA LEU A 694 15.95 28.69 10.56
C LEU A 694 16.79 29.93 10.32
N TYR A 695 18.00 29.95 10.84
CA TYR A 695 18.89 31.11 10.82
C TYR A 695 20.31 30.75 10.38
N GLU A 696 20.90 31.64 9.60
CA GLU A 696 22.34 31.77 9.44
C GLU A 696 22.96 32.57 10.59
N LYS A 697 24.30 32.65 10.63
CA LYS A 697 25.02 33.43 11.64
C LYS A 697 24.61 34.92 11.56
N PRO A 698 24.52 35.63 12.70
CA PRO A 698 24.28 37.07 12.69
C PRO A 698 25.32 37.80 11.84
N GLY A 699 24.86 38.67 10.94
CA GLY A 699 25.70 39.41 9.99
C GLY A 699 25.78 38.80 8.59
N ASP A 700 25.42 37.53 8.43
CA ASP A 700 25.25 36.91 7.11
C ASP A 700 23.91 37.30 6.47
N PHE A 701 23.83 37.23 5.14
CA PHE A 701 22.65 37.53 4.36
C PHE A 701 22.18 36.29 3.60
N VAL A 702 20.86 36.07 3.61
CA VAL A 702 20.22 34.98 2.88
C VAL A 702 19.25 35.56 1.85
N ALA A 703 19.36 35.13 0.60
CA ALA A 703 18.42 35.44 -0.47
C ALA A 703 17.68 34.19 -0.93
N GLN A 704 16.38 34.32 -1.13
CA GLN A 704 15.48 33.29 -1.65
C GLN A 704 14.78 33.77 -2.92
N ILE A 705 14.74 32.89 -3.92
CA ILE A 705 13.96 33.04 -5.15
C ILE A 705 13.18 31.75 -5.35
N LYS A 706 11.85 31.84 -5.34
CA LYS A 706 10.95 30.70 -5.60
C LYS A 706 9.98 31.03 -6.71
N PHE A 707 9.76 30.09 -7.62
CA PHE A 707 8.78 30.26 -8.68
C PHE A 707 8.17 28.93 -9.11
N THR A 708 6.96 29.02 -9.67
CA THR A 708 6.22 27.87 -10.22
C THR A 708 6.46 27.79 -11.73
N VAL A 709 6.80 26.58 -12.21
CA VAL A 709 7.03 26.29 -13.62
C VAL A 709 6.16 25.13 -14.11
N LEU A 710 5.56 25.30 -15.29
CA LEU A 710 4.79 24.29 -15.99
C LEU A 710 5.64 23.66 -17.09
N LEU A 711 5.84 22.35 -17.07
CA LEU A 711 6.61 21.63 -18.09
C LEU A 711 5.71 21.26 -19.27
N MET A 712 5.41 22.25 -20.11
CA MET A 712 4.55 22.05 -21.29
C MET A 712 5.31 21.35 -22.43
N PRO A 713 4.61 20.67 -23.37
CA PRO A 713 5.25 20.04 -24.54
C PRO A 713 6.06 21.01 -25.43
N ASN A 714 5.72 22.31 -25.40
CA ASN A 714 6.41 23.38 -26.12
C ASN A 714 7.58 24.02 -25.34
N GLY A 715 7.89 23.52 -24.14
CA GLY A 715 8.93 24.01 -23.24
C GLY A 715 8.37 24.56 -21.93
N SER A 716 9.25 24.90 -21.01
CA SER A 716 8.88 25.30 -19.65
C SER A 716 8.20 26.69 -19.66
N ASP A 717 7.12 26.85 -18.90
CA ASP A 717 6.38 28.12 -18.73
C ASP A 717 6.44 28.54 -17.26
N ARG A 718 7.28 29.53 -16.95
CA ARG A 718 7.33 30.16 -15.62
C ARG A 718 6.09 31.04 -15.46
N ILE A 719 5.21 30.70 -14.52
CA ILE A 719 3.93 31.40 -14.33
C ILE A 719 3.96 32.41 -13.16
N THR A 720 4.87 32.24 -12.21
CA THR A 720 5.11 33.24 -11.14
C THR A 720 6.42 33.97 -11.36
N SER A 721 6.37 35.29 -11.29
CA SER A 721 7.51 36.16 -11.56
C SER A 721 7.31 37.52 -10.93
N HIS A 722 8.41 38.17 -10.58
CA HIS A 722 8.42 39.53 -10.08
C HIS A 722 9.57 40.33 -10.70
N THR A 723 9.44 41.65 -10.72
CA THR A 723 10.47 42.56 -11.21
C THR A 723 11.65 42.55 -10.26
N LEU A 724 12.85 42.29 -10.78
CA LEU A 724 14.05 42.28 -9.94
C LEU A 724 14.47 43.71 -9.59
N GLN A 725 14.87 43.92 -8.34
CA GLN A 725 15.51 45.16 -7.90
C GLN A 725 16.84 45.34 -8.63
N GLU A 726 17.23 46.58 -8.90
CA GLU A 726 18.54 46.88 -9.48
C GLU A 726 19.66 46.53 -8.49
N ILE A 727 20.62 45.73 -8.94
CA ILE A 727 21.74 45.27 -8.13
C ILE A 727 23.07 45.46 -8.87
N GLN A 728 24.13 45.74 -8.12
CA GLN A 728 25.50 45.84 -8.61
C GLN A 728 26.37 44.85 -7.83
N PRO A 729 26.39 43.56 -8.24
CA PRO A 729 27.22 42.55 -7.60
C PRO A 729 28.69 42.87 -7.83
N THR A 730 29.53 42.49 -6.87
CA THR A 730 30.99 42.66 -6.94
C THR A 730 31.64 41.67 -7.89
N LYS A 731 30.91 40.63 -8.29
CA LYS A 731 31.36 39.52 -9.15
C LYS A 731 30.62 39.51 -10.48
N THR A 732 31.34 39.17 -11.53
CA THR A 732 30.80 38.89 -12.87
C THR A 732 30.88 37.39 -13.16
N ILE A 733 29.85 36.84 -13.81
CA ILE A 733 29.87 35.43 -14.22
C ILE A 733 30.71 35.31 -15.48
N ASP A 734 31.90 34.74 -15.34
CA ASP A 734 32.78 34.45 -16.48
C ASP A 734 32.97 32.96 -16.78
N ASP A 735 32.45 32.08 -15.91
CA ASP A 735 32.50 30.63 -16.12
C ASP A 735 31.76 30.22 -17.41
N PRO A 736 32.45 29.53 -18.36
CA PRO A 736 31.86 29.13 -19.63
C PRO A 736 30.67 28.17 -19.51
N GLU A 737 30.64 27.34 -18.48
CA GLU A 737 29.57 26.36 -18.26
C GLU A 737 28.30 27.05 -17.78
N ILE A 738 28.42 27.99 -16.84
CA ILE A 738 27.29 28.82 -16.39
C ILE A 738 26.72 29.63 -17.56
N LYS A 739 27.60 30.27 -18.37
CA LYS A 739 27.18 30.96 -19.60
C LYS A 739 26.48 30.01 -20.57
N GLY A 740 26.98 28.78 -20.70
CA GLY A 740 26.38 27.72 -21.50
C GLY A 740 24.97 27.35 -21.04
N TRP A 741 24.75 27.20 -19.74
CA TRP A 741 23.41 26.95 -19.19
C TRP A 741 22.48 28.14 -19.42
N LEU A 742 22.93 29.36 -19.15
CA LEU A 742 22.12 30.58 -19.34
C LEU A 742 21.73 30.82 -20.83
N ALA A 743 22.54 30.34 -21.77
CA ALA A 743 22.25 30.39 -23.21
C ALA A 743 21.18 29.38 -23.67
N LEU A 744 20.80 28.40 -22.84
CA LEU A 744 19.76 27.44 -23.18
C LEU A 744 18.40 28.14 -23.33
N GLY A 745 17.64 27.75 -24.36
CA GLY A 745 16.29 28.25 -24.58
C GLY A 745 15.28 27.59 -23.63
N ILE A 746 14.38 28.39 -23.07
CA ILE A 746 13.31 27.93 -22.17
C ILE A 746 12.14 27.32 -22.96
N LYS A 747 11.83 27.88 -24.14
CA LYS A 747 10.80 27.36 -25.06
C LYS A 747 11.45 26.70 -26.27
N LYS A 748 10.87 25.60 -26.77
CA LYS A 748 11.26 25.01 -28.06
C LYS A 748 11.01 26.07 -29.14
N LYS A 749 12.05 26.52 -29.84
CA LYS A 749 11.86 27.42 -31.00
C LYS A 749 10.86 26.77 -31.96
N LYS A 750 9.83 27.51 -32.39
CA LYS A 750 8.98 27.13 -33.54
C LYS A 750 9.84 27.17 -34.81
N GLY A 751 10.65 26.13 -35.01
CA GLY A 751 11.59 26.02 -36.11
C GLY A 751 10.94 25.48 -37.38
N GLY A 752 10.43 26.38 -38.21
CA GLY A 752 10.64 26.37 -39.67
C GLY A 752 10.25 25.10 -40.47
N GLY A 753 8.95 24.86 -40.62
CA GLY A 753 8.40 23.88 -41.57
C GLY A 753 8.64 24.16 -43.07
N LYS A 754 9.56 25.06 -43.45
CA LYS A 754 9.87 25.37 -44.86
C LYS A 754 11.16 24.76 -45.42
N LYS A 755 12.09 24.24 -44.59
CA LYS A 755 13.31 23.57 -45.11
C LYS A 755 13.21 22.05 -45.24
N LYS A 756 12.27 21.39 -44.55
CA LYS A 756 12.07 19.92 -44.65
C LYS A 756 11.27 19.47 -45.90
N LYS A 757 10.61 20.39 -46.61
CA LYS A 757 9.87 20.09 -47.86
C LYS A 757 10.74 20.11 -49.13
N ALA A 758 11.94 20.70 -49.08
CA ALA A 758 12.88 20.72 -50.21
C ALA A 758 13.79 19.48 -50.24
N ALA A 759 14.18 18.95 -49.07
CA ALA A 759 15.02 17.75 -48.98
C ALA A 759 14.23 16.45 -49.23
N LYS A 760 12.91 16.45 -49.04
CA LYS A 760 12.05 15.26 -49.25
C LYS A 760 11.57 15.10 -50.71
N LYS A 761 11.89 16.05 -51.60
CA LYS A 761 11.55 15.97 -53.04
C LYS A 761 12.76 15.66 -53.94
N ALA A 762 13.95 15.51 -53.37
CA ALA A 762 15.18 15.17 -54.09
C ALA A 762 15.71 13.76 -53.77
N GLY A 763 15.04 13.00 -52.89
CA GLY A 763 15.44 11.66 -52.45
C GLY A 763 14.53 10.52 -52.90
N GLU A 764 13.50 10.79 -53.69
CA GLU A 764 12.60 9.79 -54.28
C GLU A 764 12.66 9.89 -55.81
N ALA A 765 13.85 9.66 -56.38
CA ALA A 765 14.05 9.36 -57.79
C ALA A 765 15.49 8.87 -58.00
N SER A 766 15.81 7.69 -57.50
CA SER A 766 16.86 6.80 -58.06
C SER A 766 17.03 5.56 -57.19
N THR A 767 17.35 4.44 -57.86
CA THR A 767 17.79 3.13 -57.37
C THR A 767 16.74 2.12 -56.92
N GLU A 768 15.96 1.63 -57.88
CA GLU A 768 15.73 0.18 -58.05
C GLU A 768 16.32 -0.22 -59.41
N ALA A 769 17.41 -0.98 -59.40
CA ALA A 769 17.83 -1.91 -60.47
C ALA A 769 19.13 -2.61 -60.04
N GLU A 770 19.05 -3.91 -59.78
CA GLU A 770 20.21 -4.82 -59.72
C GLU A 770 20.90 -4.93 -61.08
N PRO A 771 22.21 -5.23 -61.14
CA PRO A 771 22.88 -5.51 -62.40
C PRO A 771 22.82 -7.01 -62.74
N VAL A 772 22.28 -7.35 -63.91
CA VAL A 772 22.61 -8.59 -64.63
C VAL A 772 23.20 -8.19 -65.99
N GLU A 773 24.25 -8.91 -66.37
CA GLU A 773 25.22 -8.63 -67.42
C GLU A 773 24.69 -8.46 -68.85
N ALA A 774 25.48 -7.69 -69.61
CA ALA A 774 25.84 -7.84 -71.03
C ALA A 774 24.76 -7.72 -72.12
N SER A 775 24.83 -6.64 -72.91
CA SER A 775 25.42 -6.67 -74.27
C SER A 775 25.17 -5.37 -75.06
N SER A 776 26.18 -5.01 -75.86
CA SER A 776 26.21 -4.20 -77.09
C SER A 776 24.85 -3.78 -77.68
N THR A 777 24.63 -2.60 -78.27
CA THR A 777 25.40 -1.95 -79.36
C THR A 777 24.73 -0.60 -79.72
N ALA A 778 25.54 0.37 -80.18
CA ALA A 778 25.28 1.41 -81.21
C ALA A 778 24.09 2.40 -81.07
N GLN A 779 24.39 3.71 -81.02
CA GLN A 779 24.14 4.75 -82.06
C GLN A 779 22.64 5.12 -82.19
N GLU A 780 22.17 6.38 -82.12
CA GLU A 780 22.69 7.72 -82.43
C GLU A 780 22.21 8.76 -81.40
#